data_AF-A0A4U3KQ60-F1
#
_entry.id   AF-A0A4U3KQ60-F1
#
_cell.length_a   1.000
_cell.length_b   1.000
_cell.length_c   1.000
_cell.angle_alpha   90.00
_cell.angle_beta   90.00
_cell.angle_gamma   90.00
#
_symmetry.space_group_name_H-M   'P 1'
#
loop_
_entity.id
_entity.type
_entity.pdbx_description
1 polymer ?
#
loop_
_entity_poly.entity_id
_entity_poly.type
_entity_poly.pdbx_seq_one_letter_code
_entity_poly.pdbx_strand_id
1 'polypeptide(L)'
;MHISKLWVYALLLLLFSCHEKDTLFVALPASQTHIDFVNNLEKHKAFGLLYYLYYYNGGGVATGDINGDGLPDIYFTANKKSSNKLYINKGNFQFEDVTAKAGVAGTSDWCTGATMADVNGDGKLDIYVSALGQTRWVQGRNELFINNGNGTFTESAKQFGLDFSGYTTQSAFFDYDHDGDLDCFILTQSLDPVGNIVDTSYRRKFDAYAGDYLLRNDISTTGKFTDVSASAGIIQSSLSYGLGISVADMNNDGWEDIYIGNDFHENDYYYVNNGNGTFTESGAKHFNHYSRFSMGNDIADYNNDGQPDVVTVDMLPDDEKVLKTYGSDENPDIYQFKIVNNGYQYQYSKNCLQRNNGDGSSFSEVGLLAGISATDWSWCPLLADFDNDGNKDLFISSGIVKRPVDLDYVKFISNLYIKQALDKTDKLDDTAMNRMPDGASHPFLFKGNGIDSFKEVSEDWGTGDMSGYFNGAAYADLDNDGNLDLIINQIGKPAVILKNNAPKRNELTIAFKGEGMNTFGVGCKAYLFANGRLQYQQLMLTRGFQSSCEPRLHFGLDTLKNVDSLLIVWPNQRYQLLKNIPANKPLIVDEKNAADTFQYATFFPSKPALFVVDSMNIQWQHKENNFWDYNVQYLIPHSESTRGPKLAVGDINGDGLDDFYACGAAGQPGALMVQQKGGFFVAIDTAVFSKDAGCEDVDALFFDANGDGKQDLYVVSGGNEFTGNNPLLLDRLYINDGNGHFTKSTDALPPVFANKSCVAAADIDHDGDMDIFAGNLADAINYGLPQTSFLYLNDGKGHFSLADGNKIALSQIGMVTAAAFTDVNKDSWQDLVVAGEWMPITVFINKGGIFEKQAIPNSTGWWQTLYIDDVNRDGQADILAGNWGWNNKFWSGKDGPVKLYVGDYDLSGRVSQLMSYTLHGKEYPFLAKDEVERPLPKLRKHYLLYTEYAGVPMKEVFYGWIDTVKPIIAERLGSAVCLGNGKGSFTIQNLPAQLQAAPVFAFQKIASSDSENNYLLGGNFFDVIPYEGRYDAQPLDFFSVDSKNRIADHPQQNLLNLKGQIRDIKSLRTAKGNVLVVAQNNGPLLFYKYNLIHK
;
A
#
# COMPACT_ATOMS: atom_id res chain seq x y z
N MET A 1 6.16 -53.72 -46.65
CA MET A 1 6.47 -52.28 -46.50
C MET A 1 5.43 -51.48 -45.70
N HIS A 2 4.45 -52.11 -45.03
CA HIS A 2 3.43 -51.41 -44.22
C HIS A 2 3.55 -51.60 -42.70
N ILE A 3 4.39 -52.51 -42.22
CA ILE A 3 4.55 -52.77 -40.78
C ILE A 3 5.62 -51.85 -40.15
N SER A 4 6.60 -51.35 -40.91
CA SER A 4 7.64 -50.46 -40.37
C SER A 4 7.21 -49.01 -40.15
N LYS A 5 6.15 -48.53 -40.83
CA LYS A 5 5.64 -47.17 -40.59
C LYS A 5 4.83 -47.05 -39.30
N LEU A 6 4.08 -48.09 -38.89
CA LEU A 6 3.32 -48.05 -37.64
C LEU A 6 4.22 -47.99 -36.39
N TRP A 7 5.38 -48.67 -36.42
CA TRP A 7 6.34 -48.64 -35.32
C TRP A 7 7.05 -47.29 -35.17
N VAL A 8 7.28 -46.57 -36.27
CA VAL A 8 7.86 -45.22 -36.23
C VAL A 8 6.85 -44.18 -35.72
N TYR A 9 5.57 -44.32 -36.06
CA TYR A 9 4.52 -43.47 -35.49
C TYR A 9 4.24 -43.79 -34.00
N ALA A 10 4.35 -45.05 -33.58
CA ALA A 10 4.23 -45.42 -32.16
C ALA A 10 5.44 -44.95 -31.31
N LEU A 11 6.66 -44.96 -31.87
CA LEU A 11 7.84 -44.40 -31.19
C LEU A 11 7.81 -42.87 -31.10
N LEU A 12 7.26 -42.19 -32.12
CA LEU A 12 7.06 -40.74 -32.08
C LEU A 12 5.97 -40.34 -31.08
N LEU A 13 4.92 -41.15 -30.90
CA LEU A 13 3.89 -40.93 -29.86
C LEU A 13 4.42 -41.20 -28.45
N LEU A 14 5.42 -42.08 -28.27
CA LEU A 14 6.07 -42.34 -26.97
C LEU A 14 7.11 -41.28 -26.58
N LEU A 15 7.63 -40.51 -27.55
CA LEU A 15 8.52 -39.36 -27.30
C LEU A 15 7.76 -38.05 -27.01
N PHE A 16 6.43 -38.07 -27.16
CA PHE A 16 5.50 -37.07 -26.60
C PHE A 16 4.81 -37.60 -25.33
N SER A 17 5.51 -38.44 -24.55
CA SER A 17 5.11 -38.66 -23.15
C SER A 17 5.13 -37.29 -22.47
N CYS A 18 3.97 -36.85 -21.98
CA CYS A 18 3.83 -35.67 -21.13
C CYS A 18 4.92 -35.73 -20.06
N HIS A 19 5.89 -34.81 -20.12
CA HIS A 19 6.60 -34.46 -18.90
C HIS A 19 5.59 -33.64 -18.11
N GLU A 20 4.98 -34.25 -17.09
CA GLU A 20 4.38 -33.44 -16.03
C GLU A 20 5.50 -32.56 -15.47
N LYS A 21 5.27 -31.25 -15.47
CA LYS A 21 6.22 -30.28 -14.88
C LYS A 21 6.20 -30.56 -13.38
N ASP A 22 7.34 -30.87 -12.78
CA ASP A 22 7.43 -30.98 -11.32
C ASP A 22 7.14 -29.60 -10.72
N THR A 23 5.96 -29.44 -10.10
CA THR A 23 5.51 -28.22 -9.42
C THR A 23 5.65 -28.36 -7.91
N LEU A 24 5.72 -27.22 -7.20
CA LEU A 24 5.81 -27.22 -5.73
C LEU A 24 4.54 -27.83 -5.11
N PHE A 25 3.35 -27.38 -5.50
CA PHE A 25 2.09 -27.97 -5.08
C PHE A 25 1.51 -28.90 -6.14
N VAL A 26 0.89 -29.97 -5.69
CA VAL A 26 0.08 -30.89 -6.51
C VAL A 26 -1.27 -31.11 -5.83
N ALA A 27 -2.36 -30.86 -6.56
CA ALA A 27 -3.70 -31.13 -6.08
C ALA A 27 -3.98 -32.64 -6.03
N LEU A 28 -4.36 -33.15 -4.86
CA LEU A 28 -4.70 -34.55 -4.68
C LEU A 28 -6.19 -34.79 -4.94
N PRO A 29 -6.56 -35.83 -5.72
CA PRO A 29 -7.97 -36.12 -5.98
C PRO A 29 -8.66 -36.73 -4.76
N ALA A 30 -9.97 -36.47 -4.61
CA ALA A 30 -10.81 -37.05 -3.55
C ALA A 30 -10.76 -38.59 -3.49
N SER A 31 -10.52 -39.26 -4.62
CA SER A 31 -10.36 -40.72 -4.67
C SER A 31 -9.11 -41.22 -3.94
N GLN A 32 -8.10 -40.35 -3.80
CA GLN A 32 -6.90 -40.60 -3.02
C GLN A 32 -7.07 -40.08 -1.59
N THR A 33 -7.57 -38.86 -1.40
CA THR A 33 -7.63 -38.28 -0.05
C THR A 33 -8.75 -38.80 0.83
N HIS A 34 -9.80 -39.35 0.20
CA HIS A 34 -11.08 -39.66 0.84
C HIS A 34 -11.82 -38.43 1.42
N ILE A 35 -11.41 -37.23 1.01
CA ILE A 35 -12.13 -35.98 1.27
C ILE A 35 -13.04 -35.71 0.07
N ASP A 36 -14.32 -36.06 0.21
CA ASP A 36 -15.38 -35.84 -0.77
C ASP A 36 -16.29 -34.65 -0.44
N PHE A 37 -15.89 -33.82 0.53
CA PHE A 37 -16.63 -32.65 0.96
C PHE A 37 -16.85 -31.66 -0.18
N VAL A 38 -18.10 -31.23 -0.36
CA VAL A 38 -18.51 -30.20 -1.33
C VAL A 38 -19.42 -29.20 -0.63
N ASN A 39 -19.03 -27.91 -0.63
CA ASN A 39 -19.90 -26.85 -0.13
C ASN A 39 -20.95 -26.49 -1.21
N ASN A 40 -22.17 -26.99 -1.04
CA ASN A 40 -23.28 -26.72 -1.96
C ASN A 40 -24.25 -25.69 -1.36
N LEU A 41 -24.40 -24.55 -2.03
CA LEU A 41 -25.34 -23.51 -1.63
C LEU A 41 -26.79 -23.95 -1.85
N GLU A 42 -27.64 -23.83 -0.83
CA GLU A 42 -29.05 -24.18 -0.93
C GLU A 42 -29.85 -23.14 -1.74
N LYS A 43 -30.59 -23.61 -2.75
CA LYS A 43 -31.53 -22.76 -3.49
C LYS A 43 -32.81 -22.55 -2.67
N HIS A 44 -32.97 -21.39 -2.05
CA HIS A 44 -34.25 -20.98 -1.46
C HIS A 44 -34.91 -19.88 -2.29
N LYS A 45 -36.25 -19.83 -2.28
CA LYS A 45 -37.00 -18.77 -2.97
C LYS A 45 -36.70 -17.43 -2.28
N ALA A 46 -36.19 -16.45 -3.04
CA ALA A 46 -35.75 -15.14 -2.53
C ALA A 46 -34.58 -15.18 -1.53
N PHE A 47 -33.74 -16.23 -1.57
CA PHE A 47 -32.39 -16.25 -0.98
C PHE A 47 -31.36 -16.46 -2.09
N GLY A 48 -30.55 -15.45 -2.34
CA GLY A 48 -29.47 -15.49 -3.31
C GLY A 48 -28.78 -14.13 -3.38
N LEU A 49 -27.78 -14.02 -4.25
CA LEU A 49 -26.94 -12.82 -4.38
C LEU A 49 -27.74 -11.51 -4.53
N LEU A 50 -28.90 -11.54 -5.21
CA LEU A 50 -29.76 -10.35 -5.39
C LEU A 50 -30.38 -9.80 -4.10
N TYR A 51 -30.42 -10.61 -3.04
CA TYR A 51 -31.02 -10.24 -1.77
C TYR A 51 -30.00 -10.25 -0.62
N TYR A 52 -29.00 -11.13 -0.66
CA TYR A 52 -27.92 -11.25 0.33
C TYR A 52 -26.59 -11.22 -0.41
N LEU A 53 -25.84 -10.12 -0.28
CA LEU A 53 -24.59 -9.91 -1.02
C LEU A 53 -23.54 -10.98 -0.73
N TYR A 54 -23.51 -11.49 0.50
CA TYR A 54 -22.51 -12.47 0.96
C TYR A 54 -22.89 -13.92 0.68
N TYR A 55 -23.87 -14.16 -0.21
CA TYR A 55 -24.33 -15.50 -0.56
C TYR A 55 -23.22 -16.38 -1.16
N TYR A 56 -22.20 -15.77 -1.78
CA TYR A 56 -21.07 -16.46 -2.42
C TYR A 56 -19.76 -16.40 -1.62
N ASN A 57 -19.79 -15.96 -0.35
CA ASN A 57 -18.58 -15.91 0.49
C ASN A 57 -18.01 -17.29 0.82
N GLY A 58 -18.81 -18.36 0.71
CA GLY A 58 -18.37 -19.72 0.99
C GLY A 58 -18.26 -20.01 2.49
N GLY A 59 -17.43 -21.00 2.82
CA GLY A 59 -17.17 -21.44 4.19
C GLY A 59 -15.67 -21.58 4.46
N GLY A 60 -15.33 -21.64 5.74
CA GLY A 60 -13.97 -21.80 6.27
C GLY A 60 -13.45 -23.23 6.39
N VAL A 61 -12.19 -23.33 6.80
CA VAL A 61 -11.44 -24.56 7.12
C VAL A 61 -10.71 -24.37 8.45
N ALA A 62 -10.72 -25.39 9.31
CA ALA A 62 -9.88 -25.41 10.51
C ALA A 62 -8.99 -26.66 10.51
N THR A 63 -7.71 -26.50 10.88
CA THR A 63 -6.76 -27.61 11.07
C THR A 63 -6.28 -27.70 12.51
N GLY A 64 -6.03 -28.93 12.98
CA GLY A 64 -5.49 -29.20 14.32
C GLY A 64 -5.54 -30.68 14.68
N ASP A 65 -4.63 -31.15 15.54
CA ASP A 65 -4.61 -32.53 16.03
C ASP A 65 -5.68 -32.73 17.11
N ILE A 66 -6.89 -33.13 16.69
CA ILE A 66 -8.07 -33.18 17.58
C ILE A 66 -8.10 -34.45 18.42
N ASN A 67 -7.33 -35.46 18.02
CA ASN A 67 -7.35 -36.79 18.60
C ASN A 67 -6.06 -37.15 19.35
N GLY A 68 -5.02 -36.32 19.23
CA GLY A 68 -3.74 -36.43 19.94
C GLY A 68 -2.78 -37.46 19.36
N ASP A 69 -2.89 -37.79 18.07
CA ASP A 69 -2.03 -38.78 17.40
C ASP A 69 -0.82 -38.16 16.68
N GLY A 70 -0.69 -36.83 16.73
CA GLY A 70 0.38 -36.05 16.11
C GLY A 70 0.16 -35.76 14.63
N LEU A 71 -1.00 -36.07 14.05
CA LEU A 71 -1.37 -35.71 12.69
C LEU A 71 -2.45 -34.62 12.71
N PRO A 72 -2.33 -33.54 11.90
CA PRO A 72 -3.38 -32.53 11.84
C PRO A 72 -4.64 -33.08 11.18
N ASP A 73 -5.78 -32.92 11.85
CA ASP A 73 -7.12 -33.22 11.35
C ASP A 73 -7.73 -31.99 10.68
N ILE A 74 -8.80 -32.19 9.90
CA ILE A 74 -9.41 -31.14 9.08
C ILE A 74 -10.91 -31.01 9.38
N TYR A 75 -11.37 -29.79 9.63
CA TYR A 75 -12.80 -29.47 9.75
C TYR A 75 -13.23 -28.45 8.70
N PHE A 76 -14.31 -28.75 7.97
CA PHE A 76 -14.92 -27.86 6.99
C PHE A 76 -16.28 -27.37 7.46
N THR A 77 -16.55 -26.08 7.22
CA THR A 77 -17.91 -25.53 7.34
C THR A 77 -18.62 -25.50 5.99
N ALA A 78 -19.94 -25.61 6.03
CA ALA A 78 -20.81 -25.56 4.86
C ALA A 78 -21.92 -24.51 5.05
N ASN A 79 -22.29 -23.87 3.94
CA ASN A 79 -23.42 -22.94 3.89
C ASN A 79 -24.77 -23.68 3.77
N LYS A 80 -24.86 -24.82 4.44
CA LYS A 80 -26.00 -25.71 4.43
C LYS A 80 -26.09 -26.45 5.76
N LYS A 81 -27.30 -26.54 6.30
CA LYS A 81 -27.62 -27.27 7.52
C LYS A 81 -27.03 -28.69 7.54
N SER A 82 -26.43 -29.06 8.67
CA SER A 82 -25.93 -30.41 8.95
C SER A 82 -24.98 -30.97 7.89
N SER A 83 -24.19 -30.08 7.28
CA SER A 83 -23.28 -30.42 6.17
C SER A 83 -21.81 -30.09 6.47
N ASN A 84 -21.48 -29.59 7.66
CA ASN A 84 -20.08 -29.47 8.11
C ASN A 84 -19.44 -30.86 8.21
N LYS A 85 -18.12 -30.94 8.09
CA LYS A 85 -17.40 -32.22 8.09
C LYS A 85 -16.13 -32.19 8.92
N LEU A 86 -15.92 -33.23 9.74
CA LEU A 86 -14.67 -33.53 10.43
C LEU A 86 -14.01 -34.76 9.80
N TYR A 87 -12.77 -34.59 9.36
CA TYR A 87 -11.93 -35.62 8.78
C TYR A 87 -10.73 -35.89 9.68
N ILE A 88 -10.57 -37.14 10.11
CA ILE A 88 -9.40 -37.58 10.86
C ILE A 88 -8.31 -38.03 9.91
N ASN A 89 -7.10 -37.49 10.08
CA ASN A 89 -5.94 -37.84 9.29
C ASN A 89 -5.43 -39.23 9.69
N LYS A 90 -5.28 -40.13 8.72
CA LYS A 90 -4.78 -41.51 8.90
C LYS A 90 -3.35 -41.67 8.41
N GLY A 91 -2.70 -40.57 8.02
CA GLY A 91 -1.38 -40.51 7.41
C GLY A 91 -1.40 -40.76 5.89
N ASN A 92 -0.32 -40.35 5.21
CA ASN A 92 -0.16 -40.46 3.75
C ASN A 92 -1.32 -39.81 2.96
N PHE A 93 -1.80 -38.66 3.44
CA PHE A 93 -2.96 -37.95 2.87
C PHE A 93 -4.23 -38.80 2.76
N GLN A 94 -4.44 -39.77 3.66
CA GLN A 94 -5.69 -40.54 3.75
C GLN A 94 -6.52 -40.02 4.91
N PHE A 95 -7.78 -39.69 4.67
CA PHE A 95 -8.65 -39.11 5.71
C PHE A 95 -9.92 -39.93 5.94
N GLU A 96 -10.41 -39.96 7.18
CA GLU A 96 -11.64 -40.65 7.57
C GLU A 96 -12.70 -39.62 7.98
N ASP A 97 -13.83 -39.55 7.27
CA ASP A 97 -14.99 -38.76 7.70
C ASP A 97 -15.60 -39.38 8.98
N VAL A 98 -15.41 -38.72 10.12
CA VAL A 98 -15.95 -39.12 11.41
C VAL A 98 -17.14 -38.28 11.84
N THR A 99 -17.63 -37.36 11.00
CA THR A 99 -18.60 -36.31 11.36
C THR A 99 -19.80 -36.83 12.15
N ALA A 100 -20.45 -37.88 11.64
CA ALA A 100 -21.64 -38.45 12.27
C ALA A 100 -21.34 -39.15 13.60
N LYS A 101 -20.18 -39.81 13.70
CA LYS A 101 -19.70 -40.44 14.94
C LYS A 101 -19.30 -39.38 15.97
N ALA A 102 -18.66 -38.31 15.52
CA ALA A 102 -18.17 -37.21 16.33
C ALA A 102 -19.31 -36.30 16.83
N GLY A 103 -20.40 -36.16 16.08
CA GLY A 103 -21.54 -35.33 16.44
C GLY A 103 -21.40 -33.85 16.07
N VAL A 104 -20.60 -33.55 15.05
CA VAL A 104 -20.15 -32.18 14.69
C VAL A 104 -20.66 -31.71 13.32
N ALA A 105 -21.78 -32.26 12.83
CA ALA A 105 -22.33 -31.86 11.53
C ALA A 105 -22.89 -30.42 11.52
N GLY A 106 -23.15 -29.84 12.70
CA GLY A 106 -23.82 -28.56 12.87
C GLY A 106 -25.34 -28.61 12.69
N THR A 107 -26.04 -27.65 13.31
CA THR A 107 -27.51 -27.52 13.24
C THR A 107 -27.97 -26.19 12.66
N SER A 108 -27.09 -25.19 12.58
CA SER A 108 -27.35 -23.91 11.93
C SER A 108 -27.54 -24.06 10.42
N ASP A 109 -28.46 -23.28 9.84
CA ASP A 109 -28.80 -23.41 8.41
C ASP A 109 -27.66 -22.94 7.49
N TRP A 110 -26.79 -22.06 7.97
CA TRP A 110 -25.66 -21.48 7.23
C TRP A 110 -24.47 -21.24 8.15
N CYS A 111 -23.46 -22.11 8.08
CA CYS A 111 -22.19 -21.91 8.79
C CYS A 111 -21.23 -21.10 7.92
N THR A 112 -20.39 -20.28 8.53
CA THR A 112 -19.46 -19.35 7.87
C THR A 112 -18.01 -19.76 8.17
N GLY A 113 -17.49 -19.40 9.34
CA GLY A 113 -16.13 -19.74 9.76
C GLY A 113 -16.03 -20.82 10.83
N ALA A 114 -14.82 -21.35 11.02
CA ALA A 114 -14.48 -22.26 12.10
C ALA A 114 -13.13 -21.94 12.73
N THR A 115 -13.04 -22.13 14.04
CA THR A 115 -11.81 -22.01 14.81
C THR A 115 -11.68 -23.24 15.73
N MET A 116 -10.52 -23.89 15.70
CA MET A 116 -10.16 -24.90 16.71
C MET A 116 -9.36 -24.24 17.83
N ALA A 117 -9.81 -24.36 19.08
CA ALA A 117 -9.14 -23.82 20.27
C ALA A 117 -9.53 -24.65 21.50
N ASP A 118 -8.68 -24.68 22.54
CA ASP A 118 -9.03 -25.27 23.84
C ASP A 118 -9.84 -24.26 24.66
N VAL A 119 -11.16 -24.26 24.46
CA VAL A 119 -12.04 -23.20 24.99
C VAL A 119 -12.26 -23.36 26.49
N ASN A 120 -12.22 -24.60 26.99
CA ASN A 120 -12.48 -24.92 28.40
C ASN A 120 -11.20 -25.22 29.21
N GLY A 121 -10.02 -25.13 28.59
CA GLY A 121 -8.72 -25.33 29.24
C GLY A 121 -8.43 -26.77 29.65
N ASP A 122 -9.04 -27.76 28.99
CA ASP A 122 -8.90 -29.18 29.35
C ASP A 122 -7.76 -29.91 28.64
N GLY A 123 -7.01 -29.18 27.81
CA GLY A 123 -5.88 -29.69 27.04
C GLY A 123 -6.27 -30.35 25.73
N LYS A 124 -7.50 -30.16 25.25
CA LYS A 124 -7.99 -30.70 23.98
C LYS A 124 -8.57 -29.59 23.11
N LEU A 125 -8.36 -29.70 21.80
CA LEU A 125 -8.96 -28.77 20.85
C LEU A 125 -10.47 -29.03 20.74
N ASP A 126 -11.24 -27.97 20.98
CA ASP A 126 -12.67 -27.86 20.70
C ASP A 126 -12.89 -27.24 19.31
N ILE A 127 -14.12 -27.33 18.78
CA ILE A 127 -14.48 -26.70 17.50
C ILE A 127 -15.53 -25.63 17.73
N TYR A 128 -15.19 -24.37 17.47
CA TYR A 128 -16.14 -23.27 17.44
C TYR A 128 -16.54 -22.93 16.00
N VAL A 129 -17.85 -22.92 15.74
CA VAL A 129 -18.42 -22.69 14.41
C VAL A 129 -19.22 -21.40 14.42
N SER A 130 -18.82 -20.47 13.56
CA SER A 130 -19.55 -19.23 13.26
C SER A 130 -20.73 -19.52 12.34
N ALA A 131 -21.86 -18.86 12.56
CA ALA A 131 -23.06 -19.05 11.76
C ALA A 131 -23.88 -17.78 11.58
N LEU A 132 -24.60 -17.72 10.45
CA LEU A 132 -25.60 -16.70 10.19
C LEU A 132 -26.90 -17.03 10.93
N GLY A 133 -27.42 -16.06 11.67
CA GLY A 133 -28.67 -16.13 12.43
C GLY A 133 -29.56 -14.91 12.20
N GLN A 134 -30.80 -14.99 12.71
CA GLN A 134 -31.76 -13.87 12.76
C GLN A 134 -32.09 -13.20 11.42
N THR A 135 -31.91 -13.88 10.29
CA THR A 135 -32.38 -13.40 8.99
C THR A 135 -33.78 -13.94 8.69
N ARG A 136 -34.46 -13.35 7.70
CA ARG A 136 -35.78 -13.85 7.27
C ARG A 136 -35.70 -15.24 6.62
N TRP A 137 -34.53 -15.72 6.19
CA TRP A 137 -34.38 -16.89 5.30
C TRP A 137 -33.50 -17.99 5.88
N VAL A 138 -32.58 -17.63 6.77
CA VAL A 138 -31.63 -18.51 7.45
C VAL A 138 -31.81 -18.36 8.95
N GLN A 139 -31.89 -19.49 9.66
CA GLN A 139 -31.90 -19.55 11.12
C GLN A 139 -30.63 -20.25 11.61
N GLY A 140 -30.01 -19.69 12.64
CA GLY A 140 -28.74 -20.21 13.14
C GLY A 140 -28.26 -19.46 14.37
N ARG A 141 -27.24 -20.06 14.99
CA ARG A 141 -26.45 -19.51 16.08
C ARG A 141 -25.05 -20.11 16.00
N ASN A 142 -24.06 -19.46 16.59
CA ASN A 142 -22.75 -20.06 16.72
C ASN A 142 -22.83 -21.33 17.58
N GLU A 143 -21.98 -22.32 17.26
CA GLU A 143 -21.98 -23.65 17.89
C GLU A 143 -20.59 -23.95 18.45
N LEU A 144 -20.52 -24.56 19.64
CA LEU A 144 -19.27 -24.91 20.31
C LEU A 144 -19.29 -26.41 20.60
N PHE A 145 -18.48 -27.17 19.89
CA PHE A 145 -18.35 -28.61 20.08
C PHE A 145 -17.17 -28.89 21.02
N ILE A 146 -17.47 -29.23 22.28
CA ILE A 146 -16.47 -29.58 23.30
C ILE A 146 -15.97 -31.01 23.08
N ASN A 147 -14.65 -31.20 23.09
CA ASN A 147 -14.00 -32.48 22.84
C ASN A 147 -13.99 -33.40 24.07
N ASN A 148 -14.76 -34.49 23.99
CA ASN A 148 -14.87 -35.45 25.10
C ASN A 148 -13.64 -36.35 25.27
N GLY A 149 -12.64 -36.27 24.39
CA GLY A 149 -11.42 -37.09 24.44
C GLY A 149 -11.59 -38.56 24.03
N ASN A 150 -12.74 -38.91 23.44
CA ASN A 150 -13.05 -40.26 22.98
C ASN A 150 -13.49 -40.30 21.50
N GLY A 151 -13.17 -39.24 20.74
CA GLY A 151 -13.58 -39.05 19.35
C GLY A 151 -15.04 -38.65 19.18
N THR A 152 -15.67 -38.09 20.22
CA THR A 152 -17.01 -37.49 20.18
C THR A 152 -17.00 -36.10 20.79
N PHE A 153 -17.98 -35.29 20.44
CA PHE A 153 -18.12 -33.92 20.90
C PHE A 153 -19.48 -33.64 21.51
N THR A 154 -19.58 -32.57 22.30
CA THR A 154 -20.84 -32.09 22.88
C THR A 154 -21.03 -30.62 22.54
N GLU A 155 -22.09 -30.33 21.78
CA GLU A 155 -22.52 -28.94 21.51
C GLU A 155 -22.91 -28.27 22.83
N SER A 156 -22.20 -27.19 23.18
CA SER A 156 -22.25 -26.53 24.48
C SER A 156 -22.24 -24.99 24.37
N ALA A 157 -22.44 -24.40 23.20
CA ALA A 157 -22.33 -22.94 23.01
C ALA A 157 -23.22 -22.19 24.00
N LYS A 158 -24.48 -22.64 24.14
CA LYS A 158 -25.44 -22.00 25.04
C LYS A 158 -25.06 -22.14 26.51
N GLN A 159 -24.47 -23.28 26.89
CA GLN A 159 -24.00 -23.50 28.25
C GLN A 159 -22.89 -22.50 28.59
N PHE A 160 -21.97 -22.28 27.65
CA PHE A 160 -20.85 -21.36 27.82
C PHE A 160 -21.17 -19.91 27.46
N GLY A 161 -22.38 -19.58 27.01
CA GLY A 161 -22.74 -18.20 26.61
C GLY A 161 -22.14 -17.75 25.27
N LEU A 162 -21.71 -18.71 24.43
CA LEU A 162 -21.12 -18.48 23.12
C LEU A 162 -22.10 -18.75 21.95
N ASP A 163 -23.40 -18.88 22.23
CA ASP A 163 -24.44 -19.17 21.23
C ASP A 163 -25.03 -17.92 20.54
N PHE A 164 -24.16 -16.97 20.22
CA PHE A 164 -24.55 -15.73 19.55
C PHE A 164 -25.34 -16.01 18.27
N SER A 165 -26.42 -15.25 18.06
CA SER A 165 -27.34 -15.42 16.93
C SER A 165 -27.49 -14.06 16.23
N GLY A 166 -26.60 -13.81 15.28
CA GLY A 166 -26.53 -12.61 14.46
C GLY A 166 -25.79 -12.90 13.17
N TYR A 167 -25.08 -11.93 12.61
CA TYR A 167 -24.43 -12.07 11.30
C TYR A 167 -22.94 -12.39 11.43
N THR A 168 -22.60 -13.49 12.10
CA THR A 168 -21.19 -13.84 12.36
C THR A 168 -20.47 -14.33 11.12
N THR A 169 -19.30 -13.73 10.87
CA THR A 169 -18.39 -14.15 9.80
C THR A 169 -17.36 -15.16 10.33
N GLN A 170 -16.68 -14.82 11.42
CA GLN A 170 -15.57 -15.60 12.00
C GLN A 170 -15.40 -15.23 13.48
N SER A 171 -14.55 -15.96 14.21
CA SER A 171 -14.19 -15.63 15.59
C SER A 171 -12.70 -15.89 15.85
N ALA A 172 -12.14 -15.25 16.87
CA ALA A 172 -10.77 -15.45 17.31
C ALA A 172 -10.75 -15.71 18.82
N PHE A 173 -9.90 -16.64 19.26
CA PHE A 173 -9.66 -16.94 20.66
C PHE A 173 -8.24 -16.51 21.06
N PHE A 174 -8.12 -15.67 22.08
CA PHE A 174 -6.85 -15.16 22.60
C PHE A 174 -7.06 -14.59 24.01
N ASP A 175 -5.99 -14.49 24.79
CA ASP A 175 -6.00 -13.96 26.16
C ASP A 175 -5.79 -12.44 26.10
N TYR A 176 -6.87 -11.63 26.09
CA TYR A 176 -6.74 -10.18 25.83
C TYR A 176 -6.36 -9.38 27.09
N ASP A 177 -6.61 -9.91 28.28
CA ASP A 177 -6.33 -9.27 29.56
C ASP A 177 -5.22 -9.95 30.40
N HIS A 178 -4.55 -10.97 29.83
CA HIS A 178 -3.40 -11.70 30.35
C HIS A 178 -3.68 -12.41 31.67
N ASP A 179 -4.90 -12.93 31.83
CA ASP A 179 -5.33 -13.64 33.04
C ASP A 179 -5.14 -15.18 32.95
N GLY A 180 -4.72 -15.68 31.78
CA GLY A 180 -4.31 -17.06 31.55
C GLY A 180 -5.42 -17.97 30.99
N ASP A 181 -6.56 -17.42 30.58
CA ASP A 181 -7.58 -18.12 29.80
C ASP A 181 -7.83 -17.44 28.44
N LEU A 182 -8.54 -18.14 27.53
CA LEU A 182 -8.79 -17.65 26.18
C LEU A 182 -10.16 -16.99 26.10
N ASP A 183 -10.18 -15.70 25.80
CA ASP A 183 -11.37 -14.92 25.49
C ASP A 183 -11.80 -15.13 24.04
N CYS A 184 -12.99 -14.62 23.68
CA CYS A 184 -13.54 -14.79 22.34
C CYS A 184 -13.93 -13.44 21.73
N PHE A 185 -13.35 -13.11 20.58
CA PHE A 185 -13.85 -12.05 19.72
C PHE A 185 -14.72 -12.64 18.60
N ILE A 186 -15.94 -12.13 18.43
CA ILE A 186 -16.88 -12.52 17.38
C ILE A 186 -16.96 -11.37 16.37
N LEU A 187 -16.45 -11.62 15.17
CA LEU A 187 -16.56 -10.71 14.03
C LEU A 187 -17.91 -10.90 13.34
N THR A 188 -18.56 -9.78 13.03
CA THR A 188 -19.84 -9.80 12.33
C THR A 188 -19.82 -8.90 11.09
N GLN A 189 -20.75 -9.17 10.18
CA GLN A 189 -21.01 -8.36 9.00
C GLN A 189 -22.37 -7.65 9.11
N SER A 190 -22.69 -6.80 8.13
CA SER A 190 -23.96 -6.07 8.07
C SER A 190 -24.80 -6.45 6.84
N LEU A 191 -26.12 -6.37 6.99
CA LEU A 191 -27.08 -6.51 5.89
C LEU A 191 -27.61 -5.16 5.38
N ASP A 192 -27.09 -4.05 5.92
CA ASP A 192 -27.52 -2.71 5.51
C ASP A 192 -27.09 -2.41 4.07
N PRO A 193 -27.92 -1.69 3.28
CA PRO A 193 -27.59 -1.39 1.89
C PRO A 193 -26.31 -0.57 1.76
N VAL A 194 -25.38 -1.08 0.94
CA VAL A 194 -24.06 -0.47 0.64
C VAL A 194 -24.15 1.01 0.19
N GLY A 195 -25.24 1.39 -0.48
CA GLY A 195 -25.42 2.75 -1.02
C GLY A 195 -25.73 3.84 0.02
N ASN A 196 -25.91 3.49 1.30
CA ASN A 196 -26.20 4.46 2.35
C ASN A 196 -24.89 4.96 3.01
N ILE A 197 -24.20 5.88 2.36
CA ILE A 197 -23.11 6.63 2.99
C ILE A 197 -23.72 7.53 4.07
N VAL A 198 -23.48 7.20 5.33
CA VAL A 198 -23.99 7.94 6.50
C VAL A 198 -22.85 8.54 7.30
N ASP A 199 -23.16 9.40 8.25
CA ASP A 199 -22.13 9.98 9.13
C ASP A 199 -21.54 8.89 10.05
N THR A 200 -20.21 8.84 10.18
CA THR A 200 -19.49 7.84 10.99
C THR A 200 -19.82 7.89 12.49
N SER A 201 -20.51 8.92 12.99
CA SER A 201 -21.08 8.91 14.34
C SER A 201 -22.08 7.78 14.57
N TYR A 202 -22.62 7.17 13.51
CA TYR A 202 -23.47 5.98 13.58
C TYR A 202 -22.73 4.74 14.09
N ARG A 203 -21.38 4.71 14.07
CA ARG A 203 -20.58 3.69 14.76
C ARG A 203 -20.90 3.60 16.26
N ARG A 204 -21.46 4.66 16.86
CA ARG A 204 -21.92 4.67 18.27
C ARG A 204 -23.31 4.06 18.48
N LYS A 205 -24.00 3.66 17.42
CA LYS A 205 -25.33 3.04 17.53
C LYS A 205 -25.17 1.53 17.64
N PHE A 206 -25.65 1.01 18.75
CA PHE A 206 -25.72 -0.43 18.99
C PHE A 206 -26.69 -1.11 18.01
N ASP A 207 -26.26 -2.22 17.42
CA ASP A 207 -27.11 -3.20 16.75
C ASP A 207 -26.93 -4.57 17.41
N ALA A 208 -28.03 -5.30 17.58
CA ALA A 208 -28.05 -6.56 18.32
C ALA A 208 -27.65 -7.78 17.46
N TYR A 209 -27.59 -7.62 16.14
CA TYR A 209 -27.35 -8.69 15.18
C TYR A 209 -26.12 -8.41 14.31
N ALA A 210 -25.81 -7.13 14.08
CA ALA A 210 -24.61 -6.62 13.42
C ALA A 210 -23.75 -5.83 14.43
N GLY A 211 -22.43 -5.84 14.25
CA GLY A 211 -21.47 -5.25 15.19
C GLY A 211 -20.72 -6.30 16.01
N ASP A 212 -19.47 -6.01 16.33
CA ASP A 212 -18.52 -7.01 16.83
C ASP A 212 -18.60 -7.20 18.34
N TYR A 213 -18.28 -8.40 18.83
CA TYR A 213 -18.37 -8.72 20.25
C TYR A 213 -17.01 -9.17 20.80
N LEU A 214 -16.65 -8.69 21.99
CA LEU A 214 -15.59 -9.24 22.82
C LEU A 214 -16.20 -9.87 24.07
N LEU A 215 -15.98 -11.16 24.24
CA LEU A 215 -16.52 -11.98 25.31
C LEU A 215 -15.37 -12.46 26.20
N ARG A 216 -15.32 -11.99 27.45
CA ARG A 216 -14.32 -12.45 28.42
C ARG A 216 -14.65 -13.84 28.95
N ASN A 217 -13.66 -14.71 29.10
CA ASN A 217 -13.84 -16.06 29.60
C ASN A 217 -13.98 -16.11 31.12
N ASP A 218 -15.21 -15.92 31.60
CA ASP A 218 -15.53 -16.05 33.03
C ASP A 218 -15.96 -17.49 33.41
N ILE A 219 -15.48 -18.55 32.74
CA ILE A 219 -15.92 -19.94 33.01
C ILE A 219 -15.57 -20.35 34.44
N SER A 220 -14.36 -20.04 34.90
CA SER A 220 -13.90 -20.41 36.23
C SER A 220 -14.71 -19.77 37.37
N THR A 221 -15.33 -18.61 37.12
CA THR A 221 -16.05 -17.82 38.12
C THR A 221 -17.57 -17.89 37.98
N THR A 222 -18.10 -17.90 36.75
CA THR A 222 -19.54 -17.86 36.45
C THR A 222 -20.04 -19.07 35.67
N GLY A 223 -19.15 -19.88 35.12
CA GLY A 223 -19.46 -21.03 34.27
C GLY A 223 -19.73 -20.69 32.80
N LYS A 224 -19.49 -19.45 32.37
CA LYS A 224 -19.75 -18.96 31.00
C LYS A 224 -18.90 -17.74 30.66
N PHE A 225 -18.88 -17.37 29.38
CA PHE A 225 -18.34 -16.13 28.88
C PHE A 225 -19.25 -14.92 29.20
N THR A 226 -18.65 -13.74 29.33
CA THR A 226 -19.34 -12.46 29.61
C THR A 226 -19.05 -11.46 28.50
N ASP A 227 -20.09 -10.87 27.93
CA ASP A 227 -19.94 -9.76 26.97
C ASP A 227 -19.40 -8.50 27.66
N VAL A 228 -18.21 -8.07 27.25
CA VAL A 228 -17.50 -6.88 27.74
C VAL A 228 -17.32 -5.82 26.65
N SER A 229 -17.89 -6.02 25.46
CA SER A 229 -17.65 -5.22 24.25
C SER A 229 -17.78 -3.71 24.48
N ALA A 230 -18.90 -3.29 25.07
CA ALA A 230 -19.17 -1.87 25.32
C ALA A 230 -18.21 -1.24 26.33
N SER A 231 -17.83 -1.98 27.39
CA SER A 231 -16.85 -1.50 28.38
C SER A 231 -15.41 -1.54 27.86
N ALA A 232 -15.13 -2.48 26.96
CA ALA A 232 -13.83 -2.64 26.33
C ALA A 232 -13.62 -1.65 25.16
N GLY A 233 -14.68 -1.00 24.66
CA GLY A 233 -14.57 -0.02 23.58
C GLY A 233 -14.70 -0.60 22.16
N ILE A 234 -15.24 -1.81 22.03
CA ILE A 234 -15.49 -2.46 20.74
C ILE A 234 -16.76 -1.90 20.07
N ILE A 235 -16.69 -1.64 18.77
CA ILE A 235 -17.79 -1.07 17.99
C ILE A 235 -18.85 -2.14 17.69
N GLN A 236 -20.03 -1.99 18.28
CA GLN A 236 -21.20 -2.88 18.09
C GLN A 236 -22.23 -2.26 17.15
N SER A 237 -21.83 -1.83 15.95
CA SER A 237 -22.69 -1.09 15.03
C SER A 237 -22.97 -1.84 13.73
N SER A 238 -24.16 -1.61 13.15
CA SER A 238 -24.54 -2.13 11.83
C SER A 238 -23.74 -1.52 10.67
N LEU A 239 -22.85 -0.56 10.93
CA LEU A 239 -21.89 -0.12 9.93
C LEU A 239 -20.70 -1.06 9.77
N SER A 240 -20.47 -2.00 10.70
CA SER A 240 -19.40 -3.00 10.58
C SER A 240 -19.76 -4.01 9.47
N TYR A 241 -18.96 -4.02 8.41
CA TYR A 241 -19.04 -4.99 7.30
C TYR A 241 -17.91 -6.00 7.42
N GLY A 242 -17.72 -6.55 8.62
CA GLY A 242 -16.56 -7.34 9.00
C GLY A 242 -16.42 -8.65 8.23
N LEU A 243 -15.32 -8.78 7.49
CA LEU A 243 -14.98 -9.97 6.71
C LEU A 243 -13.68 -10.65 7.14
N GLY A 244 -12.71 -9.89 7.67
CA GLY A 244 -11.42 -10.42 8.13
C GLY A 244 -11.11 -10.01 9.57
N ILE A 245 -10.50 -10.92 10.33
CA ILE A 245 -9.99 -10.66 11.68
C ILE A 245 -8.61 -11.29 11.84
N SER A 246 -7.66 -10.49 12.30
CA SER A 246 -6.34 -10.94 12.75
C SER A 246 -6.00 -10.28 14.08
N VAL A 247 -5.29 -11.02 14.93
CA VAL A 247 -4.86 -10.59 16.26
C VAL A 247 -3.35 -10.71 16.32
N ALA A 248 -2.66 -9.67 16.78
CA ALA A 248 -1.20 -9.69 16.96
C ALA A 248 -0.75 -8.50 17.82
N ASP A 249 0.43 -8.61 18.42
CA ASP A 249 1.11 -7.49 19.10
C ASP A 249 1.79 -6.58 18.05
N MET A 250 0.99 -5.79 17.33
CA MET A 250 1.44 -5.01 16.15
C MET A 250 2.38 -3.85 16.50
N ASN A 251 2.28 -3.34 17.73
CA ASN A 251 3.12 -2.26 18.24
C ASN A 251 4.28 -2.75 19.14
N ASN A 252 4.42 -4.06 19.31
CA ASN A 252 5.45 -4.68 20.15
C ASN A 252 5.47 -4.13 21.60
N ASP A 253 4.30 -3.82 22.18
CA ASP A 253 4.15 -3.34 23.56
C ASP A 253 3.85 -4.47 24.57
N GLY A 254 3.63 -5.68 24.06
CA GLY A 254 3.30 -6.86 24.84
C GLY A 254 1.86 -7.30 24.74
N TRP A 255 0.95 -6.43 24.32
CA TRP A 255 -0.49 -6.70 24.28
C TRP A 255 -0.99 -6.97 22.86
N GLU A 256 -1.87 -7.95 22.74
CA GLU A 256 -2.46 -8.32 21.47
C GLU A 256 -3.49 -7.28 21.02
N ASP A 257 -3.23 -6.67 19.88
CA ASP A 257 -4.13 -5.77 19.17
C ASP A 257 -5.02 -6.53 18.18
N ILE A 258 -6.10 -5.90 17.72
CA ILE A 258 -7.05 -6.51 16.77
C ILE A 258 -7.15 -5.67 15.50
N TYR A 259 -6.96 -6.30 14.34
CA TYR A 259 -7.22 -5.70 13.02
C TYR A 259 -8.47 -6.31 12.40
N ILE A 260 -9.43 -5.46 12.03
CA ILE A 260 -10.69 -5.84 11.38
C ILE A 260 -10.74 -5.28 9.96
N GLY A 261 -10.91 -6.16 8.99
CA GLY A 261 -11.19 -5.80 7.59
C GLY A 261 -12.69 -5.60 7.37
N ASN A 262 -13.08 -4.42 6.91
CA ASN A 262 -14.46 -4.07 6.58
C ASN A 262 -14.67 -3.93 5.07
N ASP A 263 -15.76 -4.50 4.58
CA ASP A 263 -16.16 -4.37 3.18
C ASP A 263 -16.72 -2.96 2.86
N PHE A 264 -16.68 -2.60 1.58
CA PHE A 264 -17.24 -1.40 0.97
C PHE A 264 -16.66 -0.03 1.36
N HIS A 265 -17.34 0.70 2.24
CA HIS A 265 -17.08 2.12 2.49
C HIS A 265 -16.86 2.40 3.97
N GLU A 266 -17.10 1.41 4.83
CA GLU A 266 -16.68 1.48 6.22
C GLU A 266 -15.16 1.29 6.28
N ASN A 267 -14.51 1.97 7.23
CA ASN A 267 -13.07 1.85 7.41
C ASN A 267 -12.75 0.49 8.04
N ASP A 268 -11.56 -0.04 7.76
CA ASP A 268 -10.96 -1.05 8.63
C ASP A 268 -10.79 -0.49 10.04
N TYR A 269 -10.87 -1.37 11.04
CA TYR A 269 -10.66 -0.99 12.44
C TYR A 269 -9.36 -1.58 12.96
N TYR A 270 -8.59 -0.76 13.65
CA TYR A 270 -7.40 -1.19 14.38
C TYR A 270 -7.58 -0.87 15.86
N TYR A 271 -7.88 -1.88 16.64
CA TYR A 271 -8.07 -1.77 18.08
C TYR A 271 -6.75 -2.01 18.79
N VAL A 272 -6.15 -0.94 19.29
CA VAL A 272 -4.95 -1.02 20.13
C VAL A 272 -5.35 -1.39 21.56
N ASN A 273 -4.77 -2.44 22.11
CA ASN A 273 -5.04 -2.88 23.47
C ASN A 273 -4.34 -1.95 24.48
N ASN A 274 -5.10 -1.39 25.43
CA ASN A 274 -4.55 -0.45 26.42
C ASN A 274 -3.93 -1.15 27.64
N GLY A 275 -3.93 -2.49 27.70
CA GLY A 275 -3.39 -3.28 28.82
C GLY A 275 -4.16 -3.16 30.13
N ASN A 276 -5.42 -2.73 30.06
CA ASN A 276 -6.29 -2.52 31.23
C ASN A 276 -7.72 -3.06 31.01
N GLY A 277 -7.86 -3.97 30.05
CA GLY A 277 -9.14 -4.55 29.63
C GLY A 277 -9.95 -3.68 28.67
N THR A 278 -9.35 -2.67 28.04
CA THR A 278 -9.99 -1.79 27.05
C THR A 278 -9.13 -1.63 25.80
N PHE A 279 -9.77 -1.25 24.70
CA PHE A 279 -9.17 -1.00 23.40
C PHE A 279 -9.44 0.43 22.93
N THR A 280 -8.55 0.95 22.09
CA THR A 280 -8.71 2.22 21.38
C THR A 280 -8.70 1.97 19.87
N GLU A 281 -9.82 2.23 19.18
CA GLU A 281 -9.83 2.28 17.71
C GLU A 281 -8.90 3.41 17.23
N SER A 282 -7.85 3.03 16.52
CA SER A 282 -6.71 3.89 16.21
C SER A 282 -6.28 3.81 14.73
N GLY A 283 -7.12 3.32 13.83
CA GLY A 283 -6.78 3.14 12.42
C GLY A 283 -6.28 4.43 11.77
N ALA A 284 -7.04 5.54 11.92
CA ALA A 284 -6.68 6.84 11.36
C ALA A 284 -5.31 7.38 11.81
N LYS A 285 -4.85 6.95 12.99
CA LYS A 285 -3.58 7.36 13.55
C LYS A 285 -2.42 6.62 12.90
N HIS A 286 -2.58 5.32 12.63
CA HIS A 286 -1.50 4.43 12.23
C HIS A 286 -1.43 4.17 10.71
N PHE A 287 -2.57 4.15 10.01
CA PHE A 287 -2.64 3.91 8.57
C PHE A 287 -2.99 5.20 7.81
N ASN A 288 -2.58 5.28 6.55
CA ASN A 288 -2.89 6.42 5.68
C ASN A 288 -4.08 6.13 4.75
N HIS A 289 -4.22 4.88 4.29
CA HIS A 289 -5.40 4.40 3.54
C HIS A 289 -5.56 2.88 3.68
N TYR A 290 -6.71 2.34 3.27
CA TYR A 290 -7.03 0.92 3.31
C TYR A 290 -7.46 0.37 1.94
N SER A 291 -7.62 -0.96 1.89
CA SER A 291 -8.45 -1.60 0.87
C SER A 291 -9.90 -1.10 0.99
N ARG A 292 -10.58 -1.00 -0.14
CA ARG A 292 -12.00 -0.62 -0.18
C ARG A 292 -12.89 -1.82 0.12
N PHE A 293 -12.55 -2.98 -0.41
CA PHE A 293 -13.30 -4.20 -0.22
C PHE A 293 -12.45 -5.15 0.62
N SER A 294 -12.13 -4.73 1.85
CA SER A 294 -11.24 -5.51 2.71
C SER A 294 -11.95 -6.80 3.13
N MET A 295 -11.55 -7.90 2.50
CA MET A 295 -12.06 -9.24 2.78
C MET A 295 -11.22 -9.91 3.88
N GLY A 296 -10.56 -11.04 3.62
CA GLY A 296 -9.67 -11.66 4.60
C GLY A 296 -8.41 -10.85 4.84
N ASN A 297 -7.79 -11.11 6.00
CA ASN A 297 -6.53 -10.50 6.39
C ASN A 297 -5.62 -11.50 7.11
N ASP A 298 -4.33 -11.21 7.14
CA ASP A 298 -3.34 -11.97 7.91
C ASP A 298 -2.25 -11.01 8.42
N ILE A 299 -1.57 -11.41 9.51
CA ILE A 299 -0.48 -10.63 10.12
C ILE A 299 0.76 -11.49 10.27
N ALA A 300 1.87 -11.07 9.68
CA ALA A 300 3.18 -11.70 9.84
C ALA A 300 4.31 -10.71 9.56
N ASP A 301 5.50 -10.99 10.09
CA ASP A 301 6.75 -10.31 9.72
C ASP A 301 7.24 -10.87 8.38
N TYR A 302 6.92 -10.19 7.27
CA TYR A 302 7.22 -10.72 5.92
C TYR A 302 8.66 -10.43 5.49
N ASN A 303 9.27 -9.38 6.04
CA ASN A 303 10.61 -8.90 5.68
C ASN A 303 11.69 -9.30 6.72
N ASN A 304 11.32 -10.12 7.71
CA ASN A 304 12.18 -10.65 8.75
C ASN A 304 12.89 -9.56 9.60
N ASP A 305 12.23 -8.42 9.82
CA ASP A 305 12.74 -7.31 10.65
C ASP A 305 12.26 -7.35 12.11
N GLY A 306 11.40 -8.32 12.45
CA GLY A 306 10.82 -8.51 13.78
C GLY A 306 9.60 -7.64 14.06
N GLN A 307 9.09 -6.91 13.07
CA GLN A 307 7.87 -6.12 13.17
C GLN A 307 6.72 -6.81 12.41
N PRO A 308 5.53 -6.99 13.02
CA PRO A 308 4.40 -7.56 12.32
C PRO A 308 3.83 -6.60 11.28
N ASP A 309 3.59 -7.10 10.06
CA ASP A 309 2.94 -6.38 8.96
C ASP A 309 1.53 -6.93 8.71
N VAL A 310 0.64 -6.12 8.12
CA VAL A 310 -0.75 -6.52 7.86
C VAL A 310 -1.00 -6.64 6.36
N VAL A 311 -1.51 -7.79 5.92
CA VAL A 311 -2.03 -7.97 4.55
C VAL A 311 -3.56 -8.04 4.56
N THR A 312 -4.20 -7.32 3.64
CA THR A 312 -5.65 -7.38 3.40
C THR A 312 -5.90 -7.63 1.92
N VAL A 313 -6.88 -8.47 1.58
CA VAL A 313 -7.20 -8.76 0.17
C VAL A 313 -8.52 -8.12 -0.26
N ASP A 314 -8.60 -7.80 -1.55
CA ASP A 314 -9.66 -7.07 -2.27
C ASP A 314 -10.01 -7.86 -3.56
N MET A 315 -10.79 -7.27 -4.46
CA MET A 315 -11.28 -7.92 -5.69
C MET A 315 -10.71 -7.31 -6.98
N LEU A 316 -9.57 -6.62 -6.92
CA LEU A 316 -8.91 -6.05 -8.10
C LEU A 316 -8.38 -7.15 -9.03
N PRO A 317 -8.86 -7.24 -10.29
CA PRO A 317 -8.38 -8.26 -11.24
C PRO A 317 -6.96 -7.97 -11.76
N ASP A 318 -6.19 -9.03 -11.97
CA ASP A 318 -4.88 -8.98 -12.63
C ASP A 318 -4.99 -9.11 -14.16
N ASP A 319 -5.92 -9.94 -14.65
CA ASP A 319 -6.22 -10.09 -16.07
C ASP A 319 -6.76 -8.78 -16.66
N GLU A 320 -6.10 -8.31 -17.71
CA GLU A 320 -6.42 -7.01 -18.33
C GLU A 320 -7.88 -6.96 -18.78
N LYS A 321 -8.40 -8.04 -19.36
CA LYS A 321 -9.75 -8.04 -19.90
C LYS A 321 -10.79 -7.93 -18.79
N VAL A 322 -10.61 -8.67 -17.69
CA VAL A 322 -11.51 -8.56 -16.53
C VAL A 322 -11.35 -7.18 -15.86
N LEU A 323 -10.12 -6.69 -15.72
CA LEU A 323 -9.83 -5.36 -15.17
C LEU A 323 -10.55 -4.23 -15.92
N LYS A 324 -10.68 -4.33 -17.25
CA LYS A 324 -11.38 -3.30 -18.05
C LYS A 324 -12.90 -3.40 -18.08
N THR A 325 -13.47 -4.49 -17.55
CA THR A 325 -14.93 -4.58 -17.32
C THR A 325 -15.29 -4.44 -15.84
N TYR A 326 -14.29 -4.32 -14.95
CA TYR A 326 -14.43 -4.15 -13.52
C TYR A 326 -14.87 -2.73 -13.13
N GLY A 327 -16.00 -2.63 -12.42
CA GLY A 327 -16.65 -1.37 -12.08
C GLY A 327 -16.71 -1.08 -10.58
N SER A 328 -15.56 -0.95 -9.91
CA SER A 328 -15.53 -0.81 -8.45
C SER A 328 -14.69 0.36 -7.93
N ASP A 329 -14.06 1.12 -8.80
CA ASP A 329 -13.46 2.39 -8.41
C ASP A 329 -14.55 3.44 -8.13
N GLU A 330 -14.26 4.31 -7.18
CA GLU A 330 -15.22 5.26 -6.66
C GLU A 330 -15.28 6.50 -7.57
N ASN A 331 -16.48 7.01 -7.86
CA ASN A 331 -16.61 8.27 -8.57
C ASN A 331 -15.97 9.40 -7.72
N PRO A 332 -15.15 10.30 -8.30
CA PRO A 332 -14.45 11.34 -7.54
C PRO A 332 -15.34 12.20 -6.63
N ASP A 333 -16.56 12.55 -7.07
CA ASP A 333 -17.46 13.39 -6.29
C ASP A 333 -18.03 12.63 -5.07
N ILE A 334 -18.37 11.34 -5.25
CA ILE A 334 -18.85 10.48 -4.16
C ILE A 334 -17.73 10.23 -3.15
N TYR A 335 -16.53 9.94 -3.65
CA TYR A 335 -15.33 9.74 -2.86
C TYR A 335 -15.05 10.96 -1.98
N GLN A 336 -15.03 12.16 -2.57
CA GLN A 336 -14.77 13.40 -1.84
C GLN A 336 -15.87 13.71 -0.81
N PHE A 337 -17.14 13.50 -1.17
CA PHE A 337 -18.26 13.69 -0.25
C PHE A 337 -18.15 12.77 0.98
N LYS A 338 -17.84 11.48 0.77
CA LYS A 338 -17.65 10.48 1.83
C LYS A 338 -16.61 10.92 2.87
N ILE A 339 -15.46 11.42 2.40
CA ILE A 339 -14.35 11.80 3.27
C ILE A 339 -14.65 13.12 4.00
N VAL A 340 -15.06 14.15 3.26
CA VAL A 340 -15.21 15.51 3.81
C VAL A 340 -16.46 15.64 4.68
N ASN A 341 -17.57 15.00 4.30
CA ASN A 341 -18.87 15.22 4.94
C ASN A 341 -19.27 14.13 5.93
N ASN A 342 -18.67 12.93 5.87
CA ASN A 342 -19.13 11.78 6.65
C ASN A 342 -18.05 11.18 7.57
N GLY A 343 -16.79 11.61 7.47
CA GLY A 343 -15.71 11.23 8.40
C GLY A 343 -15.07 9.86 8.13
N TYR A 344 -15.28 9.30 6.94
CA TYR A 344 -14.57 8.09 6.50
C TYR A 344 -13.14 8.41 6.10
N GLN A 345 -12.32 7.37 6.02
CA GLN A 345 -10.91 7.44 5.64
C GLN A 345 -10.73 7.09 4.15
N TYR A 346 -9.49 7.17 3.69
CA TYR A 346 -9.12 6.92 2.30
C TYR A 346 -9.08 5.41 2.00
N GLN A 347 -9.68 5.00 0.89
CA GLN A 347 -9.82 3.60 0.49
C GLN A 347 -9.70 3.45 -1.01
N TYR A 348 -9.07 2.35 -1.46
CA TYR A 348 -8.88 2.04 -2.87
C TYR A 348 -9.09 0.56 -3.14
N SER A 349 -9.59 0.23 -4.33
CA SER A 349 -9.84 -1.16 -4.70
C SER A 349 -8.56 -1.87 -5.14
N LYS A 350 -7.89 -2.48 -4.17
CA LYS A 350 -6.70 -3.33 -4.33
C LYS A 350 -6.38 -4.04 -3.02
N ASN A 351 -5.66 -5.15 -3.11
CA ASN A 351 -5.01 -5.72 -1.93
C ASN A 351 -4.05 -4.68 -1.34
N CYS A 352 -3.92 -4.67 -0.02
CA CYS A 352 -2.99 -3.78 0.68
C CYS A 352 -2.01 -4.60 1.51
N LEU A 353 -0.75 -4.15 1.51
CA LEU A 353 0.30 -4.62 2.42
C LEU A 353 0.74 -3.44 3.27
N GLN A 354 0.27 -3.38 4.51
CA GLN A 354 0.65 -2.35 5.47
C GLN A 354 1.96 -2.77 6.14
N ARG A 355 3.08 -2.24 5.62
CA ARG A 355 4.40 -2.49 6.20
C ARG A 355 4.57 -1.65 7.47
N ASN A 356 4.92 -2.30 8.57
CA ASN A 356 5.25 -1.62 9.81
C ASN A 356 6.54 -0.79 9.63
N ASN A 357 6.50 0.48 10.01
CA ASN A 357 7.68 1.34 9.82
C ASN A 357 8.71 1.20 10.95
N GLY A 358 8.45 0.41 11.99
CA GLY A 358 9.51 -0.01 12.93
C GLY A 358 9.08 -0.23 14.39
N ASP A 359 7.93 0.28 14.81
CA ASP A 359 7.42 0.17 16.19
C ASP A 359 5.87 0.12 16.27
N GLY A 360 5.21 -0.12 15.14
CA GLY A 360 3.76 -0.12 15.00
C GLY A 360 3.07 1.22 15.22
N SER A 361 3.81 2.33 15.36
CA SER A 361 3.22 3.68 15.47
C SER A 361 2.77 4.27 14.12
N SER A 362 3.29 3.74 13.00
CA SER A 362 2.81 4.00 11.65
C SER A 362 3.11 2.85 10.70
N PHE A 363 2.31 2.80 9.62
CA PHE A 363 2.45 1.84 8.54
C PHE A 363 2.48 2.52 7.18
N SER A 364 3.22 1.93 6.26
CA SER A 364 3.27 2.32 4.84
C SER A 364 2.59 1.24 4.00
N GLU A 365 1.58 1.63 3.23
CA GLU A 365 0.94 0.71 2.30
C GLU A 365 1.83 0.52 1.06
N VAL A 366 2.28 -0.71 0.81
CA VAL A 366 3.26 -1.04 -0.24
C VAL A 366 2.82 -2.16 -1.18
N GLY A 367 1.53 -2.51 -1.23
CA GLY A 367 1.02 -3.66 -1.99
C GLY A 367 1.28 -3.59 -3.50
N LEU A 368 1.30 -2.39 -4.09
CA LEU A 368 1.68 -2.20 -5.51
C LEU A 368 3.19 -2.39 -5.71
N LEU A 369 4.02 -1.81 -4.85
CA LEU A 369 5.48 -1.95 -4.87
C LEU A 369 5.90 -3.41 -4.63
N ALA A 370 5.25 -4.07 -3.69
CA ALA A 370 5.52 -5.45 -3.31
C ALA A 370 5.00 -6.47 -4.33
N GLY A 371 4.11 -6.06 -5.26
CA GLY A 371 3.66 -6.89 -6.36
C GLY A 371 2.44 -7.78 -6.06
N ILE A 372 1.69 -7.52 -4.98
CA ILE A 372 0.56 -8.35 -4.54
C ILE A 372 -0.82 -7.69 -4.71
N SER A 373 -0.88 -6.49 -5.29
CA SER A 373 -2.08 -5.63 -5.30
C SER A 373 -3.33 -6.18 -6.01
N ALA A 374 -3.18 -7.16 -6.90
CA ALA A 374 -4.26 -7.67 -7.76
C ALA A 374 -4.22 -9.19 -7.86
N THR A 375 -5.28 -9.84 -7.39
CA THR A 375 -5.47 -11.31 -7.38
C THR A 375 -6.92 -11.68 -7.65
N ASP A 376 -7.65 -10.81 -8.38
CA ASP A 376 -9.07 -10.99 -8.66
C ASP A 376 -9.90 -11.10 -7.37
N TRP A 377 -11.09 -11.69 -7.40
CA TRP A 377 -12.02 -11.76 -6.26
C TRP A 377 -11.47 -12.60 -5.09
N SER A 378 -10.67 -11.99 -4.23
CA SER A 378 -9.83 -12.67 -3.26
C SER A 378 -10.50 -12.84 -1.90
N TRP A 379 -10.25 -13.95 -1.22
CA TRP A 379 -10.87 -14.24 0.08
C TRP A 379 -9.84 -14.42 1.19
N CYS A 380 -8.99 -15.44 1.12
CA CYS A 380 -8.14 -15.87 2.24
C CYS A 380 -6.66 -15.64 1.95
N PRO A 381 -6.00 -14.61 2.51
CA PRO A 381 -4.55 -14.52 2.54
C PRO A 381 -3.95 -15.42 3.62
N LEU A 382 -2.82 -16.07 3.35
CA LEU A 382 -2.02 -16.81 4.34
C LEU A 382 -0.53 -16.56 4.10
N LEU A 383 0.15 -15.97 5.08
CA LEU A 383 1.60 -15.77 5.10
C LEU A 383 2.29 -16.95 5.81
N ALA A 384 3.11 -17.70 5.07
CA ALA A 384 3.87 -18.85 5.57
C ALA A 384 5.10 -19.11 4.68
N ASP A 385 6.10 -19.84 5.17
CA ASP A 385 7.28 -20.23 4.38
C ASP A 385 7.01 -21.58 3.69
N PHE A 386 6.59 -21.56 2.42
CA PHE A 386 6.13 -22.77 1.72
C PHE A 386 7.29 -23.56 1.10
N ASP A 387 8.43 -22.94 0.84
CA ASP A 387 9.61 -23.60 0.25
C ASP A 387 10.79 -23.79 1.23
N ASN A 388 10.56 -23.45 2.51
CA ASN A 388 11.48 -23.58 3.63
C ASN A 388 12.78 -22.77 3.49
N ASP A 389 12.74 -21.63 2.80
CA ASP A 389 13.94 -20.80 2.54
C ASP A 389 14.24 -19.72 3.59
N GLY A 390 13.36 -19.59 4.58
CA GLY A 390 13.43 -18.64 5.68
C GLY A 390 12.67 -17.34 5.43
N ASN A 391 12.03 -17.17 4.27
CA ASN A 391 11.22 -16.00 3.94
C ASN A 391 9.74 -16.35 3.92
N LYS A 392 8.86 -15.38 4.24
CA LYS A 392 7.42 -15.61 4.14
C LYS A 392 6.98 -15.48 2.70
N ASP A 393 6.27 -16.49 2.23
CA ASP A 393 5.51 -16.52 1.00
C ASP A 393 4.05 -16.16 1.30
N LEU A 394 3.27 -15.86 0.26
CA LEU A 394 1.87 -15.48 0.38
C LEU A 394 0.99 -16.36 -0.51
N PHE A 395 0.01 -17.02 0.11
CA PHE A 395 -1.10 -17.67 -0.59
C PHE A 395 -2.33 -16.77 -0.53
N ILE A 396 -3.09 -16.67 -1.63
CA ILE A 396 -4.39 -15.99 -1.69
C ILE A 396 -5.42 -16.88 -2.41
N SER A 397 -6.50 -17.26 -1.75
CA SER A 397 -7.63 -17.89 -2.44
C SER A 397 -8.46 -16.86 -3.22
N SER A 398 -9.01 -17.26 -4.37
CA SER A 398 -9.75 -16.36 -5.26
C SER A 398 -10.89 -17.03 -6.01
N GLY A 399 -11.83 -16.22 -6.47
CA GLY A 399 -12.94 -16.58 -7.34
C GLY A 399 -14.32 -16.40 -6.69
N ILE A 400 -15.31 -16.07 -7.52
CA ILE A 400 -16.71 -15.89 -7.12
C ILE A 400 -17.64 -16.53 -8.15
N VAL A 401 -18.74 -17.13 -7.68
CA VAL A 401 -19.70 -17.82 -8.56
C VAL A 401 -20.28 -16.90 -9.63
N LYS A 402 -20.52 -15.63 -9.29
CA LYS A 402 -21.03 -14.61 -10.21
C LYS A 402 -20.47 -13.23 -9.88
N ARG A 403 -20.14 -12.43 -10.90
CA ARG A 403 -19.57 -11.08 -10.78
C ARG A 403 -20.64 -9.98 -10.84
N PRO A 404 -21.09 -9.41 -9.71
CA PRO A 404 -22.10 -8.35 -9.73
C PRO A 404 -21.57 -6.99 -10.20
N VAL A 405 -20.25 -6.77 -10.16
CA VAL A 405 -19.58 -5.49 -10.48
C VAL A 405 -19.10 -5.37 -11.92
N ASP A 406 -19.44 -6.32 -12.79
CA ASP A 406 -19.15 -6.21 -14.21
C ASP A 406 -19.96 -5.06 -14.84
N LEU A 407 -19.28 -4.13 -15.52
CA LEU A 407 -19.87 -2.89 -16.02
C LEU A 407 -20.93 -3.12 -17.11
N ASP A 408 -20.78 -4.15 -17.96
CA ASP A 408 -21.83 -4.50 -18.93
C ASP A 408 -23.08 -5.03 -18.22
N TYR A 409 -22.89 -5.82 -17.15
CA TYR A 409 -23.97 -6.31 -16.30
C TYR A 409 -24.66 -5.18 -15.50
N VAL A 410 -23.91 -4.30 -14.85
CA VAL A 410 -24.43 -3.14 -14.10
C VAL A 410 -25.29 -2.26 -15.01
N LYS A 411 -24.84 -1.99 -16.24
CA LYS A 411 -25.59 -1.23 -17.25
C LYS A 411 -26.86 -1.97 -17.70
N PHE A 412 -26.80 -3.28 -17.84
CA PHE A 412 -27.97 -4.10 -18.17
C PHE A 412 -29.05 -4.01 -17.08
N ILE A 413 -28.68 -4.20 -15.82
CA ILE A 413 -29.59 -4.16 -14.67
C ILE A 413 -30.21 -2.76 -14.49
N SER A 414 -29.39 -1.71 -14.59
CA SER A 414 -29.89 -0.33 -14.50
C SER A 414 -30.97 -0.03 -15.54
N ASN A 415 -30.78 -0.50 -16.78
CA ASN A 415 -31.77 -0.34 -17.86
C ASN A 415 -33.04 -1.18 -17.65
N LEU A 416 -32.93 -2.37 -17.05
CA LEU A 416 -34.08 -3.20 -16.71
C LEU A 416 -34.96 -2.53 -15.65
N TYR A 417 -34.36 -2.02 -14.57
CA TYR A 417 -35.09 -1.33 -13.50
C TYR A 417 -35.78 -0.05 -13.99
N ILE A 418 -35.10 0.75 -14.83
CA ILE A 418 -35.70 1.95 -15.46
C ILE A 418 -36.90 1.58 -16.34
N LYS A 419 -36.88 0.42 -17.02
CA LYS A 419 -37.95 0.01 -17.94
C LYS A 419 -39.17 -0.61 -17.25
N GLN A 420 -39.08 -1.07 -15.99
CA GLN A 420 -40.13 -1.85 -15.36
C GLN A 420 -40.27 -1.57 -13.85
N ALA A 421 -40.49 -0.31 -13.48
CA ALA A 421 -40.63 0.13 -12.09
C ALA A 421 -41.82 -0.46 -11.28
N LEU A 422 -42.52 -1.53 -11.72
CA LEU A 422 -43.78 -1.98 -11.11
C LEU A 422 -44.06 -3.50 -11.01
N ASP A 423 -43.21 -4.44 -11.47
CA ASP A 423 -43.52 -5.89 -11.32
C ASP A 423 -42.31 -6.73 -10.88
N LYS A 424 -42.32 -7.21 -9.63
CA LYS A 424 -41.35 -8.17 -9.07
C LYS A 424 -41.82 -9.59 -9.37
N THR A 425 -41.32 -10.22 -10.43
CA THR A 425 -41.62 -11.63 -10.78
C THR A 425 -40.35 -12.48 -10.80
N ASP A 426 -40.45 -13.76 -10.46
CA ASP A 426 -39.33 -14.74 -10.41
C ASP A 426 -38.53 -14.81 -11.75
N LYS A 427 -39.13 -14.42 -12.89
CA LYS A 427 -38.47 -14.40 -14.22
C LYS A 427 -37.41 -13.31 -14.38
N LEU A 428 -37.53 -12.19 -13.66
CA LEU A 428 -36.57 -11.09 -13.72
C LEU A 428 -35.29 -11.47 -12.98
N ASP A 429 -35.43 -12.08 -11.80
CA ASP A 429 -34.31 -12.60 -11.00
C ASP A 429 -33.54 -13.65 -11.80
N ASP A 430 -34.22 -14.59 -12.46
CA ASP A 430 -33.58 -15.57 -13.36
C ASP A 430 -32.81 -14.91 -14.51
N THR A 431 -33.39 -13.87 -15.12
CA THR A 431 -32.74 -13.15 -16.23
C THR A 431 -31.50 -12.39 -15.75
N ALA A 432 -31.60 -11.73 -14.59
CA ALA A 432 -30.50 -11.03 -13.95
C ALA A 432 -29.37 -12.01 -13.58
N MET A 433 -29.68 -13.16 -12.97
CA MET A 433 -28.68 -14.16 -12.60
C MET A 433 -28.01 -14.81 -13.81
N ASN A 434 -28.76 -15.10 -14.88
CA ASN A 434 -28.21 -15.72 -16.09
C ASN A 434 -27.29 -14.78 -16.90
N ARG A 435 -27.48 -13.47 -16.78
CA ARG A 435 -26.63 -12.46 -17.45
C ARG A 435 -25.40 -12.07 -16.65
N MET A 436 -25.37 -12.35 -15.35
CA MET A 436 -24.22 -12.04 -14.52
C MET A 436 -23.04 -12.95 -14.93
N PRO A 437 -21.86 -12.39 -15.25
CA PRO A 437 -20.70 -13.18 -15.66
C PRO A 437 -20.24 -14.15 -14.58
N ASP A 438 -19.59 -15.23 -15.01
CA ASP A 438 -18.86 -16.13 -14.12
C ASP A 438 -17.61 -15.43 -13.57
N GLY A 439 -17.20 -15.80 -12.36
CA GLY A 439 -15.99 -15.27 -11.73
C GLY A 439 -15.04 -16.34 -11.22
N ALA A 440 -14.99 -17.50 -11.88
CA ALA A 440 -13.98 -18.50 -11.54
C ALA A 440 -12.58 -17.93 -11.74
N SER A 441 -11.70 -18.25 -10.80
CA SER A 441 -10.28 -17.87 -10.80
C SER A 441 -9.44 -19.06 -10.30
N HIS A 442 -8.14 -18.86 -10.11
CA HIS A 442 -7.24 -19.79 -9.44
C HIS A 442 -6.75 -19.22 -8.10
N PRO A 443 -6.28 -20.05 -7.15
CA PRO A 443 -5.54 -19.55 -5.99
C PRO A 443 -4.18 -19.00 -6.41
N PHE A 444 -3.81 -17.84 -5.90
CA PHE A 444 -2.54 -17.17 -6.18
C PHE A 444 -1.47 -17.57 -5.16
N LEU A 445 -0.26 -17.78 -5.64
CA LEU A 445 0.93 -18.02 -4.81
C LEU A 445 2.01 -17.01 -5.16
N PHE A 446 2.58 -16.41 -4.13
CA PHE A 446 3.67 -15.46 -4.27
C PHE A 446 4.86 -15.87 -3.43
N LYS A 447 6.04 -15.92 -4.05
CA LYS A 447 7.30 -16.14 -3.36
C LYS A 447 7.87 -14.84 -2.81
N GLY A 448 8.11 -14.75 -1.51
CA GLY A 448 8.71 -13.58 -0.86
C GLY A 448 10.23 -13.52 -1.06
N ASN A 449 10.79 -12.31 -1.13
CA ASN A 449 12.24 -12.11 -1.13
C ASN A 449 12.84 -11.87 0.28
N GLY A 450 11.98 -11.77 1.29
CA GLY A 450 12.35 -11.48 2.68
C GLY A 450 12.84 -10.04 2.92
N ILE A 451 12.51 -9.09 2.05
CA ILE A 451 12.95 -7.70 2.15
C ILE A 451 11.80 -6.72 1.83
N ASP A 452 11.23 -6.78 0.63
CA ASP A 452 10.35 -5.72 0.12
C ASP A 452 9.34 -6.15 -0.94
N SER A 453 9.47 -7.35 -1.51
CA SER A 453 8.67 -7.74 -2.68
C SER A 453 8.42 -9.22 -2.77
N PHE A 454 7.37 -9.51 -3.53
CA PHE A 454 6.85 -10.82 -3.82
C PHE A 454 6.88 -11.07 -5.32
N LYS A 455 7.14 -12.31 -5.71
CA LYS A 455 7.06 -12.77 -7.09
C LYS A 455 5.87 -13.70 -7.23
N GLU A 456 4.94 -13.38 -8.13
CA GLU A 456 3.85 -14.30 -8.53
C GLU A 456 4.46 -15.58 -9.13
N VAL A 457 4.05 -16.74 -8.61
CA VAL A 457 4.60 -18.06 -8.95
C VAL A 457 3.53 -19.15 -9.11
N SER A 458 2.24 -18.82 -9.28
CA SER A 458 1.15 -19.81 -9.38
C SER A 458 1.39 -20.84 -10.48
N GLU A 459 1.92 -20.42 -11.63
CA GLU A 459 2.29 -21.30 -12.75
C GLU A 459 3.49 -22.21 -12.46
N ASP A 460 4.42 -21.76 -11.63
CA ASP A 460 5.59 -22.52 -11.24
C ASP A 460 5.29 -23.44 -10.05
N TRP A 461 4.35 -23.06 -9.19
CA TRP A 461 3.98 -23.77 -7.99
C TRP A 461 2.72 -24.63 -8.15
N GLY A 462 2.06 -24.59 -9.31
CA GLY A 462 1.06 -25.60 -9.71
C GLY A 462 -0.41 -25.22 -9.45
N THR A 463 -0.69 -23.96 -9.15
CA THR A 463 -2.07 -23.46 -9.00
C THR A 463 -2.59 -22.68 -10.21
N GLY A 464 -1.73 -22.18 -11.11
CA GLY A 464 -2.12 -21.32 -12.24
C GLY A 464 -3.14 -21.92 -13.21
N ASP A 465 -3.09 -23.24 -13.43
CA ASP A 465 -4.04 -23.97 -14.30
C ASP A 465 -5.38 -24.31 -13.61
N MET A 466 -5.54 -24.00 -12.32
CA MET A 466 -6.78 -24.30 -11.59
C MET A 466 -7.92 -23.36 -12.01
N SER A 467 -9.16 -23.80 -11.81
CA SER A 467 -10.34 -22.95 -12.04
C SER A 467 -11.50 -23.33 -11.13
N GLY A 468 -11.90 -22.38 -10.30
CA GLY A 468 -12.91 -22.60 -9.27
C GLY A 468 -13.31 -21.34 -8.51
N TYR A 469 -14.01 -21.58 -7.40
CA TYR A 469 -14.45 -20.56 -6.45
C TYR A 469 -13.88 -20.96 -5.10
N PHE A 470 -12.67 -20.47 -4.81
CA PHE A 470 -11.88 -20.88 -3.65
C PHE A 470 -12.10 -19.87 -2.53
N ASN A 471 -12.58 -20.31 -1.36
CA ASN A 471 -12.97 -19.42 -0.27
C ASN A 471 -12.01 -19.56 0.93
N GLY A 472 -12.47 -19.98 2.10
CA GLY A 472 -11.59 -20.16 3.25
C GLY A 472 -10.52 -21.23 3.02
N ALA A 473 -9.32 -21.00 3.55
CA ALA A 473 -8.19 -21.90 3.46
C ALA A 473 -7.41 -21.97 4.77
N ALA A 474 -6.63 -23.03 4.95
CA ALA A 474 -5.68 -23.20 6.05
C ALA A 474 -4.43 -23.94 5.54
N TYR A 475 -3.31 -23.80 6.25
CA TYR A 475 -2.12 -24.63 6.02
C TYR A 475 -1.85 -25.54 7.23
N ALA A 476 -1.18 -26.66 6.99
CA ALA A 476 -0.68 -27.59 8.00
C ALA A 476 0.36 -28.54 7.38
N ASP A 477 1.24 -29.13 8.18
CA ASP A 477 2.09 -30.25 7.72
C ASP A 477 1.31 -31.57 7.87
N LEU A 478 0.59 -32.00 6.81
CA LEU A 478 -0.39 -33.09 6.89
C LEU A 478 0.25 -34.47 6.93
N ASP A 479 1.48 -34.63 6.44
CA ASP A 479 2.22 -35.90 6.48
C ASP A 479 3.48 -35.88 7.38
N ASN A 480 3.68 -34.79 8.13
CA ASN A 480 4.82 -34.54 9.02
C ASN A 480 6.17 -34.64 8.29
N ASP A 481 6.22 -34.20 7.03
CA ASP A 481 7.43 -34.20 6.22
C ASP A 481 8.25 -32.90 6.32
N GLY A 482 7.74 -31.90 7.04
CA GLY A 482 8.34 -30.59 7.25
C GLY A 482 7.99 -29.56 6.16
N ASN A 483 7.10 -29.87 5.23
CA ASN A 483 6.57 -28.93 4.25
C ASN A 483 5.11 -28.62 4.58
N LEU A 484 4.72 -27.34 4.49
CA LEU A 484 3.34 -26.94 4.75
C LEU A 484 2.46 -27.22 3.53
N ASP A 485 1.44 -28.06 3.70
CA ASP A 485 0.38 -28.32 2.73
C ASP A 485 -0.75 -27.27 2.84
N LEU A 486 -1.58 -27.16 1.79
CA LEU A 486 -2.74 -26.26 1.79
C LEU A 486 -4.06 -27.01 1.67
N ILE A 487 -5.06 -26.54 2.42
CA ILE A 487 -6.41 -27.06 2.45
C ILE A 487 -7.37 -25.92 2.11
N ILE A 488 -8.20 -26.10 1.08
CA ILE A 488 -9.03 -25.02 0.53
C ILE A 488 -10.49 -25.47 0.43
N ASN A 489 -11.40 -24.70 1.02
CA ASN A 489 -12.84 -24.86 0.83
C ASN A 489 -13.26 -24.30 -0.54
N GLN A 490 -14.14 -25.02 -1.24
CA GLN A 490 -14.58 -24.66 -2.58
C GLN A 490 -16.11 -24.80 -2.72
N ILE A 491 -16.74 -23.79 -3.33
CA ILE A 491 -18.17 -23.85 -3.66
C ILE A 491 -18.40 -24.76 -4.86
N GLY A 492 -19.34 -25.70 -4.72
CA GLY A 492 -19.90 -26.49 -5.82
C GLY A 492 -18.98 -27.57 -6.42
N LYS A 493 -17.76 -27.72 -5.92
CA LYS A 493 -16.83 -28.82 -6.26
C LYS A 493 -16.15 -29.37 -4.99
N PRO A 494 -15.50 -30.55 -5.05
CA PRO A 494 -14.75 -31.08 -3.91
C PRO A 494 -13.73 -30.08 -3.38
N ALA A 495 -13.54 -30.04 -2.06
CA ALA A 495 -12.45 -29.29 -1.44
C ALA A 495 -11.09 -29.71 -2.01
N VAL A 496 -10.15 -28.77 -2.03
CA VAL A 496 -8.81 -28.99 -2.59
C VAL A 496 -7.81 -29.23 -1.47
N ILE A 497 -7.05 -30.31 -1.63
CA ILE A 497 -5.87 -30.62 -0.82
C ILE A 497 -4.66 -30.49 -1.73
N LEU A 498 -3.80 -29.51 -1.47
CA LEU A 498 -2.56 -29.30 -2.20
C LEU A 498 -1.41 -29.89 -1.39
N LYS A 499 -0.85 -31.00 -1.88
CA LYS A 499 0.38 -31.56 -1.33
C LYS A 499 1.56 -30.69 -1.71
N ASN A 500 2.36 -30.28 -0.74
CA ASN A 500 3.62 -29.60 -0.95
C ASN A 500 4.74 -30.63 -1.22
N ASN A 501 5.42 -30.49 -2.36
CA ASN A 501 6.55 -31.30 -2.80
C ASN A 501 7.85 -30.48 -2.84
N ALA A 502 7.93 -29.40 -2.03
CA ALA A 502 9.12 -28.58 -1.94
C ALA A 502 10.37 -29.46 -1.72
N PRO A 503 11.51 -29.11 -2.35
CA PRO A 503 12.75 -29.82 -2.13
C PRO A 503 13.08 -29.87 -0.63
N LYS A 504 13.61 -31.01 -0.15
CA LYS A 504 13.90 -31.16 1.27
C LYS A 504 14.93 -30.13 1.73
N ARG A 505 14.45 -29.11 2.43
CA ARG A 505 15.23 -28.14 3.19
C ARG A 505 15.05 -28.38 4.68
N ASN A 506 15.83 -27.67 5.48
CA ASN A 506 15.76 -27.75 6.92
C ASN A 506 14.63 -26.86 7.44
N GLU A 507 13.95 -27.31 8.49
CA GLU A 507 12.88 -26.56 9.16
C GLU A 507 13.01 -26.66 10.69
N LEU A 508 12.21 -25.86 11.39
CA LEU A 508 11.93 -26.01 12.81
C LEU A 508 10.44 -25.76 13.09
N THR A 509 9.76 -26.83 13.46
CA THR A 509 8.38 -26.80 13.98
C THR A 509 8.38 -26.69 15.50
N ILE A 510 7.57 -25.79 16.05
CA ILE A 510 7.46 -25.51 17.47
C ILE A 510 6.01 -25.69 17.93
N ALA A 511 5.80 -26.53 18.94
CA ALA A 511 4.55 -26.65 19.68
C ALA A 511 4.75 -26.15 21.12
N PHE A 512 3.69 -25.66 21.74
CA PHE A 512 3.74 -25.09 23.09
C PHE A 512 2.90 -25.90 24.06
N LYS A 513 3.31 -25.86 25.32
CA LYS A 513 2.56 -26.36 26.46
C LYS A 513 2.45 -25.25 27.49
N GLY A 514 1.32 -24.57 27.49
CA GLY A 514 1.00 -23.47 28.40
C GLY A 514 0.54 -23.96 29.78
N GLU A 515 0.49 -23.01 30.73
CA GLU A 515 -0.12 -23.13 32.05
C GLU A 515 -1.56 -22.57 32.03
N GLY A 516 -2.32 -22.78 33.11
CA GLY A 516 -3.68 -22.26 33.21
C GLY A 516 -4.66 -22.93 32.23
N MET A 517 -5.54 -22.13 31.62
CA MET A 517 -6.52 -22.58 30.62
C MET A 517 -6.06 -22.34 29.17
N ASN A 518 -4.95 -21.63 28.96
CA ASN A 518 -4.30 -21.48 27.65
C ASN A 518 -3.28 -22.60 27.39
N THR A 519 -3.74 -23.84 27.32
CA THR A 519 -2.86 -25.03 27.33
C THR A 519 -1.96 -25.17 26.09
N PHE A 520 -2.35 -24.54 24.96
CA PHE A 520 -1.61 -24.52 23.70
C PHE A 520 -0.73 -23.27 23.54
N GLY A 521 -0.71 -22.35 24.52
CA GLY A 521 0.13 -21.16 24.49
C GLY A 521 -0.21 -20.18 23.36
N VAL A 522 -1.50 -20.02 23.02
CA VAL A 522 -1.97 -19.04 22.03
C VAL A 522 -1.53 -17.64 22.48
N GLY A 523 -0.95 -16.85 21.58
CA GLY A 523 -0.31 -15.56 21.88
C GLY A 523 1.21 -15.62 22.03
N CYS A 524 1.81 -16.82 22.16
CA CYS A 524 3.27 -16.98 22.26
C CYS A 524 4.01 -16.32 21.08
N LYS A 525 5.05 -15.55 21.39
CA LYS A 525 5.94 -14.87 20.44
C LYS A 525 7.27 -15.58 20.38
N ALA A 526 7.74 -15.92 19.18
CA ALA A 526 8.98 -16.64 18.95
C ALA A 526 9.93 -15.82 18.07
N TYR A 527 11.08 -15.42 18.63
CA TYR A 527 12.17 -14.77 17.91
C TYR A 527 13.31 -15.77 17.70
N LEU A 528 13.55 -16.14 16.45
CA LEU A 528 14.57 -17.08 16.02
C LEU A 528 15.78 -16.34 15.49
N PHE A 529 16.95 -16.59 16.08
CA PHE A 529 18.22 -16.01 15.63
C PHE A 529 19.14 -17.10 15.09
N ALA A 530 19.63 -16.91 13.86
CA ALA A 530 20.64 -17.79 13.28
C ALA A 530 21.53 -17.04 12.28
N ASN A 531 22.85 -17.12 12.43
CA ASN A 531 23.84 -16.53 11.52
C ASN A 531 23.61 -15.02 11.23
N GLY A 532 23.17 -14.27 12.25
CA GLY A 532 22.89 -12.83 12.13
C GLY A 532 21.57 -12.49 11.42
N ARG A 533 20.71 -13.48 11.16
CA ARG A 533 19.33 -13.28 10.69
C ARG A 533 18.34 -13.46 11.84
N LEU A 534 17.26 -12.72 11.79
CA LEU A 534 16.08 -12.85 12.64
C LEU A 534 14.95 -13.49 11.81
N GLN A 535 14.11 -14.28 12.46
CA GLN A 535 12.74 -14.56 12.00
C GLN A 535 11.82 -14.41 13.21
N TYR A 536 10.64 -13.82 13.02
CA TYR A 536 9.62 -13.68 14.05
C TYR A 536 8.32 -14.36 13.64
N GLN A 537 7.65 -15.01 14.58
CA GLN A 537 6.27 -15.47 14.45
C GLN A 537 5.54 -15.38 15.80
N GLN A 538 4.24 -15.13 15.75
CA GLN A 538 3.33 -15.19 16.90
C GLN A 538 2.28 -16.28 16.67
N LEU A 539 2.01 -17.08 17.70
CA LEU A 539 1.04 -18.16 17.60
C LEU A 539 -0.39 -17.62 17.72
N MET A 540 -1.06 -17.50 16.58
CA MET A 540 -2.48 -17.16 16.47
C MET A 540 -3.18 -18.17 15.59
N LEU A 541 -4.34 -18.67 16.04
CA LEU A 541 -5.02 -19.78 15.36
C LEU A 541 -5.88 -19.27 14.22
N THR A 542 -6.67 -18.23 14.47
CA THR A 542 -7.51 -17.59 13.45
C THR A 542 -6.63 -16.78 12.50
N ARG A 543 -6.61 -17.16 11.22
CA ARG A 543 -5.86 -16.47 10.15
C ARG A 543 -6.64 -16.49 8.85
N GLY A 544 -6.42 -15.50 7.99
CA GLY A 544 -7.00 -15.42 6.65
C GLY A 544 -8.50 -15.09 6.68
N PHE A 545 -9.32 -15.96 6.09
CA PHE A 545 -10.76 -15.75 5.95
C PHE A 545 -11.55 -16.98 6.37
N GLN A 546 -12.41 -16.81 7.38
CA GLN A 546 -13.30 -17.84 7.94
C GLN A 546 -12.58 -19.08 8.52
N SER A 547 -11.26 -19.09 8.59
CA SER A 547 -10.45 -20.28 8.87
C SER A 547 -9.57 -20.16 10.12
N SER A 548 -9.02 -21.30 10.55
CA SER A 548 -7.94 -21.35 11.53
C SER A 548 -6.88 -22.38 11.16
N CYS A 549 -5.63 -22.11 11.52
CA CYS A 549 -4.52 -23.05 11.39
C CYS A 549 -4.24 -23.74 12.73
N GLU A 550 -3.50 -24.84 12.66
CA GLU A 550 -3.13 -25.64 13.81
C GLU A 550 -2.24 -24.90 14.83
N PRO A 551 -2.22 -25.32 16.12
CA PRO A 551 -1.47 -24.64 17.17
C PRO A 551 0.05 -24.94 17.14
N ARG A 552 0.70 -24.71 15.99
CA ARG A 552 2.15 -24.89 15.78
C ARG A 552 2.74 -23.71 15.00
N LEU A 553 3.98 -23.34 15.32
CA LEU A 553 4.79 -22.42 14.51
C LEU A 553 5.76 -23.19 13.62
N HIS A 554 6.03 -22.68 12.42
CA HIS A 554 6.86 -23.35 11.43
C HIS A 554 7.89 -22.39 10.84
N PHE A 555 9.18 -22.66 11.04
CA PHE A 555 10.27 -21.83 10.51
C PHE A 555 11.07 -22.60 9.45
N GLY A 556 11.15 -22.08 8.22
CA GLY A 556 12.12 -22.55 7.25
C GLY A 556 13.52 -22.10 7.63
N LEU A 557 14.48 -23.01 7.48
CA LEU A 557 15.87 -22.83 7.87
C LEU A 557 16.82 -23.00 6.68
N ASP A 558 16.29 -23.23 5.48
CA ASP A 558 17.03 -23.51 4.26
C ASP A 558 18.07 -24.62 4.47
N THR A 559 19.35 -24.23 4.62
CA THR A 559 20.49 -25.14 4.79
C THR A 559 21.04 -25.15 6.22
N LEU A 560 20.50 -24.34 7.13
CA LEU A 560 20.96 -24.22 8.51
C LEU A 560 20.66 -25.49 9.29
N LYS A 561 21.67 -26.04 9.95
CA LYS A 561 21.54 -27.30 10.73
C LYS A 561 21.18 -27.06 12.18
N ASN A 562 21.43 -25.86 12.68
CA ASN A 562 21.11 -25.46 14.04
C ASN A 562 20.71 -23.98 14.05
N VAL A 563 19.81 -23.65 14.96
CA VAL A 563 19.44 -22.29 15.36
C VAL A 563 20.32 -21.88 16.55
N ASP A 564 20.92 -20.69 16.48
CA ASP A 564 21.84 -20.20 17.50
C ASP A 564 21.09 -19.95 18.82
N SER A 565 19.97 -19.23 18.72
CA SER A 565 19.07 -18.99 19.85
C SER A 565 17.63 -18.77 19.44
N LEU A 566 16.72 -19.24 20.28
CA LEU A 566 15.28 -19.04 20.17
C LEU A 566 14.78 -18.41 21.47
N LEU A 567 14.25 -17.20 21.37
CA LEU A 567 13.61 -16.49 22.47
C LEU A 567 12.09 -16.69 22.33
N ILE A 568 11.49 -17.24 23.38
CA ILE A 568 10.04 -17.39 23.50
C ILE A 568 9.54 -16.42 24.57
N VAL A 569 8.55 -15.59 24.22
CA VAL A 569 7.80 -14.74 25.15
C VAL A 569 6.37 -15.29 25.22
N TRP A 570 5.96 -15.68 26.43
CA TRP A 570 4.63 -16.21 26.72
C TRP A 570 3.61 -15.08 26.90
N PRO A 571 2.29 -15.35 26.75
CA PRO A 571 1.24 -14.33 26.91
C PRO A 571 1.32 -13.57 28.24
N ASN A 572 1.63 -14.26 29.34
CA ASN A 572 1.83 -13.64 30.66
C ASN A 572 3.17 -12.87 30.81
N GLN A 573 3.87 -12.62 29.70
CA GLN A 573 5.14 -11.92 29.59
C GLN A 573 6.34 -12.61 30.23
N ARG A 574 6.22 -13.84 30.74
CA ARG A 574 7.41 -14.63 31.09
C ARG A 574 8.13 -15.05 29.83
N TYR A 575 9.44 -15.20 29.89
CA TYR A 575 10.21 -15.62 28.72
C TYR A 575 11.19 -16.74 29.01
N GLN A 576 11.63 -17.42 27.96
CA GLN A 576 12.72 -18.38 28.01
C GLN A 576 13.59 -18.30 26.78
N LEU A 577 14.90 -18.49 26.97
CA LEU A 577 15.90 -18.50 25.91
C LEU A 577 16.46 -19.91 25.74
N LEU A 578 16.21 -20.50 24.59
CA LEU A 578 16.79 -21.78 24.16
C LEU A 578 17.98 -21.49 23.23
N LYS A 579 19.01 -22.34 23.24
CA LYS A 579 20.23 -22.17 22.44
C LYS A 579 20.64 -23.47 21.75
N ASN A 580 21.28 -23.34 20.59
CA ASN A 580 21.79 -24.46 19.80
C ASN A 580 20.71 -25.51 19.49
N ILE A 581 19.56 -25.07 18.97
CA ILE A 581 18.45 -25.97 18.67
C ILE A 581 18.72 -26.65 17.32
N PRO A 582 18.71 -27.99 17.23
CA PRO A 582 18.91 -28.69 15.97
C PRO A 582 17.70 -28.53 15.04
N ALA A 583 17.96 -28.36 13.74
CA ALA A 583 16.92 -28.36 12.72
C ALA A 583 16.32 -29.76 12.52
N ASN A 584 15.14 -29.81 11.88
CA ASN A 584 14.38 -31.03 11.53
C ASN A 584 14.00 -31.89 12.74
N LYS A 585 13.77 -31.25 13.89
CA LYS A 585 13.28 -31.91 15.10
C LYS A 585 12.15 -31.07 15.68
N PRO A 586 10.94 -31.65 15.81
CA PRO A 586 9.86 -30.98 16.51
C PRO A 586 10.30 -30.56 17.91
N LEU A 587 10.06 -29.29 18.24
CA LEU A 587 10.38 -28.73 19.55
C LEU A 587 9.08 -28.49 20.32
N ILE A 588 8.99 -29.07 21.52
CA ILE A 588 7.92 -28.76 22.48
C ILE A 588 8.50 -27.83 23.54
N VAL A 589 7.93 -26.63 23.66
CA VAL A 589 8.33 -25.63 24.65
C VAL A 589 7.29 -25.60 25.78
N ASP A 590 7.74 -25.70 27.02
CA ASP A 590 6.86 -25.81 28.21
C ASP A 590 7.01 -24.56 29.08
N GLU A 591 5.91 -23.84 29.29
CA GLU A 591 5.82 -22.54 29.97
C GLU A 591 6.34 -22.58 31.40
N LYS A 592 6.25 -23.73 32.07
CA LYS A 592 6.79 -23.88 33.43
C LYS A 592 8.29 -23.55 33.52
N ASN A 593 9.00 -23.60 32.39
CA ASN A 593 10.43 -23.28 32.31
C ASN A 593 10.71 -21.80 32.01
N ALA A 594 9.67 -21.02 31.72
CA ALA A 594 9.78 -19.58 31.56
C ALA A 594 10.14 -18.92 32.90
N ALA A 595 10.89 -17.84 32.86
CA ALA A 595 11.29 -17.10 34.05
C ALA A 595 11.31 -15.61 33.74
N ASP A 596 11.34 -14.82 34.81
CA ASP A 596 11.39 -13.35 34.75
C ASP A 596 10.25 -12.75 33.91
N THR A 597 10.26 -11.44 33.69
CA THR A 597 9.29 -10.75 32.82
C THR A 597 10.06 -10.12 31.67
N PHE A 598 9.64 -10.37 30.44
CA PHE A 598 10.26 -9.83 29.24
C PHE A 598 10.19 -8.29 29.25
N GLN A 599 11.28 -7.67 28.86
CA GLN A 599 11.43 -6.22 28.90
C GLN A 599 11.46 -5.67 27.47
N TYR A 600 10.27 -5.43 26.90
CA TYR A 600 10.11 -4.92 25.52
C TYR A 600 10.97 -3.68 25.25
N ALA A 601 10.95 -2.69 26.15
CA ALA A 601 11.75 -1.48 26.01
C ALA A 601 13.28 -1.71 25.97
N THR A 602 13.76 -2.86 26.44
CA THR A 602 15.19 -3.23 26.35
C THR A 602 15.50 -3.99 25.06
N PHE A 603 14.56 -4.82 24.59
CA PHE A 603 14.73 -5.62 23.38
C PHE A 603 14.48 -4.80 22.09
N PHE A 604 13.50 -3.92 22.14
CA PHE A 604 13.20 -2.89 21.14
C PHE A 604 13.54 -1.51 21.73
N PRO A 605 14.83 -1.20 21.94
CA PRO A 605 15.21 0.08 22.50
C PRO A 605 14.81 1.20 21.54
N SER A 606 14.08 2.20 22.05
CA SER A 606 13.85 3.43 21.30
C SER A 606 15.19 4.05 20.94
N LYS A 607 15.50 4.16 19.65
CA LYS A 607 16.71 4.86 19.22
C LYS A 607 16.58 6.34 19.61
N PRO A 608 17.64 6.97 20.15
CA PRO A 608 17.60 8.42 20.39
C PRO A 608 17.23 9.13 19.09
N ALA A 609 16.14 9.89 19.13
CA ALA A 609 15.67 10.63 17.97
C ALA A 609 16.77 11.61 17.53
N LEU A 610 17.33 11.41 16.32
CA LEU A 610 18.29 12.36 15.75
C LEU A 610 17.64 13.71 15.48
N PHE A 611 16.32 13.69 15.24
CA PHE A 611 15.51 14.86 14.96
C PHE A 611 14.53 15.07 16.11
N VAL A 612 14.48 16.29 16.66
CA VAL A 612 13.59 16.64 17.77
C VAL A 612 12.71 17.79 17.32
N VAL A 613 11.38 17.63 17.43
CA VAL A 613 10.42 18.68 17.09
C VAL A 613 10.77 19.96 17.84
N ASP A 614 10.90 21.07 17.12
CA ASP A 614 11.12 22.39 17.69
C ASP A 614 9.82 23.19 17.71
N SER A 615 9.46 23.71 18.89
CA SER A 615 8.23 24.47 19.11
C SER A 615 8.37 25.91 18.59
N MET A 616 8.56 26.07 17.29
CA MET A 616 8.51 27.38 16.63
C MET A 616 7.05 27.75 16.37
N ASN A 617 6.53 28.71 17.14
CA ASN A 617 5.13 29.13 17.03
C ASN A 617 4.91 30.04 15.80
N ILE A 618 4.83 29.44 14.61
CA ILE A 618 4.47 30.12 13.36
C ILE A 618 3.01 29.80 13.04
N GLN A 619 2.19 30.83 12.88
CA GLN A 619 0.76 30.72 12.60
C GLN A 619 0.43 30.60 11.11
N TRP A 620 1.44 30.71 10.24
CA TRP A 620 1.28 30.50 8.81
C TRP A 620 1.31 29.00 8.50
N GLN A 621 0.40 28.57 7.63
CA GLN A 621 0.35 27.22 7.06
C GLN A 621 -0.02 27.37 5.58
N HIS A 622 0.45 26.45 4.75
CA HIS A 622 0.02 26.42 3.36
C HIS A 622 -1.46 26.05 3.28
N LYS A 623 -2.20 26.71 2.38
CA LYS A 623 -3.60 26.43 2.13
C LYS A 623 -3.87 26.45 0.65
N GLU A 624 -4.13 25.27 0.11
CA GLU A 624 -4.53 25.15 -1.29
C GLU A 624 -5.92 25.71 -1.55
N ASN A 625 -6.16 26.07 -2.80
CA ASN A 625 -7.50 26.41 -3.28
C ASN A 625 -8.30 25.13 -3.64
N ASN A 626 -9.53 25.29 -4.11
CA ASN A 626 -10.38 24.16 -4.51
C ASN A 626 -10.40 23.92 -6.03
N PHE A 627 -9.40 24.42 -6.77
CA PHE A 627 -9.29 24.19 -8.20
C PHE A 627 -8.95 22.71 -8.45
N TRP A 628 -9.52 22.16 -9.51
CA TRP A 628 -9.37 20.75 -9.85
C TRP A 628 -9.10 20.60 -11.34
N ASP A 629 -7.86 20.26 -11.69
CA ASP A 629 -7.35 20.19 -13.07
C ASP A 629 -8.21 19.32 -13.99
N TYR A 630 -8.74 18.21 -13.47
CA TYR A 630 -9.58 17.27 -14.22
C TYR A 630 -10.90 17.89 -14.74
N ASN A 631 -11.36 19.01 -14.14
CA ASN A 631 -12.50 19.76 -14.67
C ASN A 631 -12.18 20.51 -15.97
N VAL A 632 -10.90 20.83 -16.20
CA VAL A 632 -10.39 21.48 -17.42
C VAL A 632 -9.89 20.46 -18.42
N GLN A 633 -9.09 19.49 -17.97
CA GLN A 633 -8.47 18.45 -18.78
C GLN A 633 -8.82 17.08 -18.20
N TYR A 634 -9.90 16.47 -18.70
CA TYR A 634 -10.48 15.27 -18.10
C TYR A 634 -9.53 14.07 -17.99
N LEU A 635 -8.58 13.94 -18.93
CA LEU A 635 -7.63 12.83 -18.99
C LEU A 635 -6.21 13.23 -18.55
N ILE A 636 -6.06 14.38 -17.88
CA ILE A 636 -4.77 14.73 -17.28
C ILE A 636 -4.37 13.61 -16.30
N PRO A 637 -3.10 13.17 -16.25
CA PRO A 637 -2.70 12.06 -15.37
C PRO A 637 -2.89 12.41 -13.88
N HIS A 638 -2.34 13.55 -13.48
CA HIS A 638 -2.34 14.06 -12.11
C HIS A 638 -2.50 15.58 -12.11
N SER A 639 -2.90 16.15 -10.97
CA SER A 639 -3.04 17.60 -10.84
C SER A 639 -1.69 18.32 -10.94
N GLU A 640 -1.67 19.46 -11.65
CA GLU A 640 -0.50 20.33 -11.76
C GLU A 640 -0.58 21.57 -10.88
N SER A 641 -1.75 21.84 -10.30
CA SER A 641 -1.99 23.07 -9.54
C SER A 641 -1.45 23.02 -8.10
N THR A 642 -1.17 21.82 -7.54
CA THR A 642 -0.83 21.63 -6.11
C THR A 642 0.65 21.32 -5.85
N ARG A 643 1.53 21.98 -6.62
CA ARG A 643 2.97 21.69 -6.67
C ARG A 643 3.77 22.42 -5.58
N GLY A 644 3.26 23.50 -5.01
CA GLY A 644 3.87 24.23 -3.90
C GLY A 644 3.58 23.61 -2.52
N PRO A 645 4.15 24.15 -1.41
CA PRO A 645 5.05 25.29 -1.37
C PRO A 645 6.54 24.90 -1.36
N LYS A 646 7.36 25.76 -1.96
CA LYS A 646 8.81 25.82 -1.79
C LYS A 646 9.22 26.91 -0.78
N LEU A 647 10.47 26.85 -0.33
CA LEU A 647 11.06 27.81 0.58
C LEU A 647 12.34 28.43 -0.01
N ALA A 648 12.47 29.76 0.09
CA ALA A 648 13.75 30.46 -0.09
C ALA A 648 14.35 30.77 1.27
N VAL A 649 15.66 30.57 1.46
CA VAL A 649 16.36 30.80 2.74
C VAL A 649 17.55 31.73 2.51
N GLY A 650 17.72 32.72 3.39
CA GLY A 650 18.80 33.70 3.31
C GLY A 650 18.86 34.63 4.53
N ASP A 651 20.01 35.24 4.79
CA ASP A 651 20.18 36.26 5.83
C ASP A 651 19.93 37.64 5.20
N ILE A 652 18.65 38.02 5.12
CA ILE A 652 18.22 39.20 4.34
C ILE A 652 18.45 40.52 5.05
N ASN A 653 18.80 40.51 6.34
CA ASN A 653 19.06 41.69 7.15
C ASN A 653 20.51 41.77 7.68
N GLY A 654 21.33 40.76 7.40
CA GLY A 654 22.76 40.71 7.75
C GLY A 654 23.04 40.49 9.23
N ASP A 655 22.12 39.92 10.00
CA ASP A 655 22.29 39.69 11.44
C ASP A 655 22.96 38.36 11.79
N GLY A 656 23.28 37.54 10.78
CA GLY A 656 23.91 36.25 10.90
C GLY A 656 22.95 35.10 11.17
N LEU A 657 21.64 35.34 11.14
CA LEU A 657 20.58 34.34 11.26
C LEU A 657 19.87 34.15 9.93
N ASP A 658 19.42 32.93 9.66
CA ASP A 658 18.68 32.68 8.42
C ASP A 658 17.21 33.07 8.59
N ASP A 659 16.72 33.85 7.64
CA ASP A 659 15.32 34.16 7.39
C ASP A 659 14.82 33.29 6.23
N PHE A 660 13.50 33.28 6.01
CA PHE A 660 12.96 32.53 4.87
C PHE A 660 11.70 33.15 4.29
N TYR A 661 11.49 32.93 2.99
CA TYR A 661 10.22 33.17 2.30
C TYR A 661 9.52 31.84 2.07
N ALA A 662 8.26 31.73 2.50
CA ALA A 662 7.40 30.58 2.20
C ALA A 662 6.43 30.95 1.08
N CYS A 663 6.46 30.20 -0.01
CA CYS A 663 5.55 30.36 -1.13
C CYS A 663 4.09 30.12 -0.70
N GLY A 664 3.17 30.97 -1.16
CA GLY A 664 1.72 30.81 -0.95
C GLY A 664 1.02 30.35 -2.22
N ALA A 665 0.00 29.50 -2.04
CA ALA A 665 -0.88 29.09 -3.14
C ALA A 665 -1.76 30.23 -3.64
N ALA A 666 -2.38 30.07 -4.81
CA ALA A 666 -3.29 31.05 -5.37
C ALA A 666 -4.46 31.36 -4.42
N GLY A 667 -4.57 32.64 -4.05
CA GLY A 667 -5.47 33.16 -3.02
C GLY A 667 -4.82 33.37 -1.65
N GLN A 668 -3.59 32.92 -1.46
CA GLN A 668 -2.79 33.07 -0.24
C GLN A 668 -1.48 33.82 -0.56
N PRO A 669 -1.17 34.95 0.10
CA PRO A 669 0.13 35.57 -0.09
C PRO A 669 1.23 34.68 0.47
N GLY A 670 2.37 34.61 -0.23
CA GLY A 670 3.60 34.11 0.35
C GLY A 670 4.03 34.97 1.54
N ALA A 671 4.83 34.38 2.41
CA ALA A 671 5.15 34.94 3.72
C ALA A 671 6.66 35.01 3.94
N LEU A 672 7.17 36.24 4.07
CA LEU A 672 8.54 36.51 4.50
C LEU A 672 8.63 36.46 6.02
N MET A 673 9.36 35.48 6.54
CA MET A 673 9.55 35.19 7.94
C MET A 673 10.96 35.60 8.37
N VAL A 674 11.03 36.69 9.15
CA VAL A 674 12.30 37.18 9.69
C VAL A 674 12.51 36.68 11.12
N GLN A 675 13.64 36.04 11.32
CA GLN A 675 14.08 35.52 12.59
C GLN A 675 14.41 36.65 13.55
N GLN A 676 14.01 36.46 14.80
CA GLN A 676 14.32 37.37 15.90
C GLN A 676 15.41 36.75 16.76
N LYS A 677 16.20 37.58 17.46
CA LYS A 677 17.26 37.14 18.38
C LYS A 677 16.82 36.12 19.44
N GLY A 678 15.52 36.07 19.76
CA GLY A 678 14.93 35.06 20.66
C GLY A 678 14.70 33.67 20.02
N GLY A 679 15.03 33.49 18.74
CA GLY A 679 14.82 32.26 17.97
C GLY A 679 13.33 31.99 17.68
N PHE A 680 12.57 33.04 17.38
CA PHE A 680 11.20 32.97 16.84
C PHE A 680 11.11 33.80 15.57
N PHE A 681 10.13 33.53 14.71
CA PHE A 681 9.96 34.22 13.42
C PHE A 681 8.78 35.19 13.46
N VAL A 682 8.89 36.28 12.72
CA VAL A 682 7.84 37.27 12.52
C VAL A 682 7.62 37.48 11.03
N ALA A 683 6.35 37.41 10.60
CA ALA A 683 5.99 37.77 9.25
C ALA A 683 6.09 39.29 9.06
N ILE A 684 6.88 39.75 8.09
CA ILE A 684 7.06 41.17 7.76
C ILE A 684 6.58 41.45 6.33
N ASP A 685 6.48 42.75 6.00
CA ASP A 685 6.07 43.24 4.68
C ASP A 685 4.81 42.57 4.12
N THR A 686 3.91 42.18 5.01
CA THR A 686 2.67 41.47 4.66
C THR A 686 1.84 42.26 3.66
N ALA A 687 1.84 43.60 3.74
CA ALA A 687 1.15 44.48 2.79
C ALA A 687 1.78 44.51 1.38
N VAL A 688 3.07 44.17 1.25
CA VAL A 688 3.76 44.04 -0.04
C VAL A 688 3.31 42.74 -0.71
N PHE A 689 3.47 41.60 -0.03
CA PHE A 689 3.12 40.28 -0.57
C PHE A 689 1.60 40.07 -0.73
N SER A 690 0.77 40.68 0.11
CA SER A 690 -0.70 40.60 0.00
C SER A 690 -1.26 41.11 -1.33
N LYS A 691 -0.52 41.99 -2.04
CA LYS A 691 -0.95 42.51 -3.35
C LYS A 691 -0.88 41.44 -4.43
N ASP A 692 -0.03 40.44 -4.25
CA ASP A 692 0.23 39.37 -5.21
C ASP A 692 -0.39 38.04 -4.78
N ALA A 693 -1.22 38.03 -3.73
CA ALA A 693 -1.92 36.85 -3.21
C ALA A 693 -2.78 36.10 -4.25
N GLY A 694 -3.10 36.72 -5.40
CA GLY A 694 -3.79 36.03 -6.48
C GLY A 694 -2.90 35.10 -7.31
N CYS A 695 -1.58 35.21 -7.19
CA CYS A 695 -0.62 34.37 -7.91
C CYS A 695 -0.38 33.06 -7.13
N GLU A 696 -0.05 32.00 -7.85
CA GLU A 696 0.50 30.78 -7.28
C GLU A 696 2.02 30.93 -7.19
N ASP A 697 2.58 30.99 -5.99
CA ASP A 697 4.03 30.95 -5.79
C ASP A 697 4.49 29.49 -5.75
N VAL A 698 5.31 29.06 -6.71
CA VAL A 698 5.76 27.65 -6.80
C VAL A 698 7.20 27.43 -6.39
N ASP A 699 8.04 28.45 -6.55
CA ASP A 699 9.47 28.44 -6.18
C ASP A 699 9.98 29.86 -5.96
N ALA A 700 11.07 30.01 -5.20
CA ALA A 700 11.66 31.30 -4.89
C ALA A 700 13.14 31.17 -4.54
N LEU A 701 13.91 32.24 -4.79
CA LEU A 701 15.31 32.31 -4.36
C LEU A 701 15.69 33.71 -3.88
N PHE A 702 16.66 33.75 -2.96
CA PHE A 702 17.33 34.97 -2.52
C PHE A 702 18.70 35.09 -3.20
N PHE A 703 18.98 36.26 -3.78
CA PHE A 703 20.24 36.55 -4.49
C PHE A 703 20.42 38.07 -4.67
N ASP A 704 21.63 38.53 -4.94
CA ASP A 704 21.88 39.95 -5.23
C ASP A 704 21.57 40.26 -6.70
N ALA A 705 20.45 40.91 -6.97
CA ALA A 705 20.01 41.19 -8.34
C ALA A 705 20.64 42.47 -8.90
N ASN A 706 21.02 43.42 -8.05
CA ASN A 706 21.44 44.77 -8.47
C ASN A 706 22.89 45.13 -8.10
N GLY A 707 23.65 44.16 -7.61
CA GLY A 707 25.07 44.28 -7.29
C GLY A 707 25.36 45.13 -6.06
N ASP A 708 24.38 45.39 -5.19
CA ASP A 708 24.56 46.19 -3.97
C ASP A 708 24.99 45.37 -2.74
N GLY A 709 25.18 44.06 -2.92
CA GLY A 709 25.62 43.12 -1.90
C GLY A 709 24.50 42.64 -0.98
N LYS A 710 23.23 42.97 -1.25
CA LYS A 710 22.08 42.54 -0.46
C LYS A 710 21.27 41.50 -1.21
N GLN A 711 20.62 40.63 -0.46
CA GLN A 711 19.78 39.59 -1.04
C GLN A 711 18.39 40.14 -1.37
N ASP A 712 18.10 40.24 -2.66
CA ASP A 712 16.79 40.46 -3.26
C ASP A 712 16.03 39.13 -3.41
N LEU A 713 14.72 39.20 -3.62
CA LEU A 713 13.84 38.03 -3.70
C LEU A 713 13.23 37.91 -5.10
N TYR A 714 13.49 36.78 -5.77
CA TYR A 714 12.79 36.36 -6.98
C TYR A 714 11.75 35.30 -6.65
N VAL A 715 10.50 35.51 -7.10
CA VAL A 715 9.39 34.58 -6.89
C VAL A 715 8.83 34.12 -8.23
N VAL A 716 8.78 32.81 -8.42
CA VAL A 716 8.26 32.14 -9.61
C VAL A 716 6.75 31.99 -9.51
N SER A 717 6.05 32.33 -10.60
CA SER A 717 4.62 32.13 -10.73
C SER A 717 4.30 30.88 -11.52
N GLY A 718 3.49 30.02 -10.93
CA GLY A 718 2.97 28.82 -11.57
C GLY A 718 1.45 28.75 -11.51
N GLY A 719 0.95 27.57 -11.16
CA GLY A 719 -0.47 27.24 -11.13
C GLY A 719 -0.96 26.76 -12.49
N ASN A 720 -2.00 25.92 -12.50
CA ASN A 720 -2.54 25.34 -13.73
C ASN A 720 -3.96 25.85 -14.06
N GLU A 721 -4.47 26.81 -13.28
CA GLU A 721 -5.78 27.43 -13.47
C GLU A 721 -5.77 28.62 -14.44
N PHE A 722 -4.59 29.16 -14.76
CA PHE A 722 -4.45 30.37 -15.57
C PHE A 722 -3.99 30.07 -17.00
N THR A 723 -4.52 30.83 -17.98
CA THR A 723 -4.21 30.68 -19.40
C THR A 723 -3.89 32.02 -20.07
N GLY A 724 -3.22 31.97 -21.23
CA GLY A 724 -2.93 33.14 -22.05
C GLY A 724 -2.07 34.18 -21.35
N ASN A 725 -2.32 35.45 -21.60
CA ASN A 725 -1.52 36.57 -21.06
C ASN A 725 -2.01 37.02 -19.67
N ASN A 726 -2.39 36.08 -18.80
CA ASN A 726 -2.87 36.39 -17.47
C ASN A 726 -1.72 36.99 -16.62
N PRO A 727 -1.84 38.22 -16.08
CA PRO A 727 -0.80 38.86 -15.27
C PRO A 727 -0.37 38.07 -14.03
N LEU A 728 -1.19 37.15 -13.53
CA LEU A 728 -0.86 36.29 -12.40
C LEU A 728 0.24 35.25 -12.71
N LEU A 729 0.56 35.05 -13.99
CA LEU A 729 1.65 34.19 -14.46
C LEU A 729 3.02 34.92 -14.52
N LEU A 730 3.06 36.21 -14.21
CA LEU A 730 4.31 36.99 -14.24
C LEU A 730 5.10 36.81 -12.95
N ASP A 731 6.36 36.41 -13.10
CA ASP A 731 7.33 36.36 -12.01
C ASP A 731 7.55 37.74 -11.40
N ARG A 732 8.04 37.74 -10.15
CA ARG A 732 8.14 38.94 -9.33
C ARG A 732 9.55 39.06 -8.79
N LEU A 733 10.15 40.23 -8.96
CA LEU A 733 11.39 40.63 -8.28
C LEU A 733 11.06 41.65 -7.20
N TYR A 734 11.54 41.42 -5.99
CA TYR A 734 11.45 42.35 -4.87
C TYR A 734 12.84 42.76 -4.42
N ILE A 735 13.09 44.07 -4.39
CA ILE A 735 14.38 44.66 -4.03
C ILE A 735 14.43 44.92 -2.52
N ASN A 736 15.49 44.48 -1.87
CA ASN A 736 15.74 44.60 -0.45
C ASN A 736 16.48 45.90 -0.11
N ASP A 737 16.05 46.59 0.95
CA ASP A 737 16.75 47.77 1.45
C ASP A 737 18.03 47.44 2.25
N GLY A 738 18.19 46.18 2.66
CA GLY A 738 19.31 45.64 3.44
C GLY A 738 19.01 45.49 4.93
N ASN A 739 17.84 45.92 5.37
CA ASN A 739 17.32 45.69 6.73
C ASN A 739 16.18 44.66 6.73
N GLY A 740 16.03 43.92 5.62
CA GLY A 740 14.97 42.95 5.41
C GLY A 740 13.65 43.54 4.91
N HIS A 741 13.61 44.80 4.46
CA HIS A 741 12.40 45.38 3.88
C HIS A 741 12.42 45.39 2.35
N PHE A 742 11.36 44.87 1.74
CA PHE A 742 11.27 44.59 0.31
C PHE A 742 10.30 45.52 -0.41
N THR A 743 10.69 45.95 -1.61
CA THR A 743 9.82 46.68 -2.53
C THR A 743 9.77 45.98 -3.89
N LYS A 744 8.57 45.73 -4.40
CA LYS A 744 8.39 45.12 -5.72
C LYS A 744 8.96 46.01 -6.83
N SER A 745 9.78 45.44 -7.70
CA SER A 745 10.21 46.08 -8.95
C SER A 745 9.16 45.87 -10.04
N THR A 746 8.78 46.93 -10.76
CA THR A 746 7.70 46.89 -11.77
C THR A 746 8.18 46.65 -13.19
N ASP A 747 9.44 46.98 -13.49
CA ASP A 747 9.98 46.99 -14.85
C ASP A 747 11.32 46.20 -14.95
N ALA A 748 11.59 45.34 -13.96
CA ALA A 748 12.81 44.52 -13.91
C ALA A 748 12.78 43.32 -14.86
N LEU A 749 11.60 42.72 -15.07
CA LEU A 749 11.47 41.45 -15.78
C LEU A 749 10.71 41.63 -17.10
N PRO A 750 11.12 40.95 -18.19
CA PRO A 750 10.34 40.93 -19.41
C PRO A 750 9.04 40.12 -19.19
N PRO A 751 7.93 40.49 -19.85
CA PRO A 751 6.65 39.86 -19.59
C PRO A 751 6.58 38.45 -20.19
N VAL A 752 6.75 37.43 -19.35
CA VAL A 752 6.65 36.01 -19.72
C VAL A 752 5.46 35.37 -19.01
N PHE A 753 4.36 35.19 -19.75
CA PHE A 753 3.12 34.59 -19.26
C PHE A 753 3.16 33.06 -19.46
N ALA A 754 3.69 32.34 -18.49
CA ALA A 754 3.85 30.88 -18.53
C ALA A 754 3.67 30.26 -17.14
N ASN A 755 3.10 29.06 -17.08
CA ASN A 755 2.99 28.26 -15.86
C ASN A 755 4.35 27.65 -15.51
N LYS A 756 5.14 28.37 -14.71
CA LYS A 756 6.50 27.96 -14.33
C LYS A 756 6.48 27.10 -13.07
N SER A 757 7.58 26.41 -12.77
CA SER A 757 7.67 25.43 -11.67
C SER A 757 8.90 25.59 -10.79
N CYS A 758 10.02 26.05 -11.35
CA CYS A 758 11.30 26.08 -10.63
C CYS A 758 12.18 27.23 -11.09
N VAL A 759 13.13 27.60 -10.23
CA VAL A 759 14.16 28.60 -10.53
C VAL A 759 15.55 28.19 -10.06
N ALA A 760 16.57 28.58 -10.81
CA ALA A 760 17.98 28.47 -10.42
C ALA A 760 18.74 29.73 -10.85
N ALA A 761 19.78 30.13 -10.11
CA ALA A 761 20.60 31.30 -10.43
C ALA A 761 22.09 30.97 -10.45
N ALA A 762 22.83 31.58 -11.39
CA ALA A 762 24.27 31.49 -11.53
C ALA A 762 24.81 32.66 -12.37
N ASP A 763 26.04 33.07 -12.15
CA ASP A 763 26.81 33.90 -13.09
C ASP A 763 27.28 32.99 -14.24
N ILE A 764 26.56 33.02 -15.37
CA ILE A 764 26.77 32.05 -16.46
C ILE A 764 27.73 32.55 -17.55
N ASP A 765 28.02 33.84 -17.61
CA ASP A 765 28.96 34.41 -18.57
C ASP A 765 30.17 35.16 -17.95
N HIS A 766 30.33 35.05 -16.62
CA HIS A 766 31.44 35.55 -15.80
C HIS A 766 31.60 37.07 -15.85
N ASP A 767 30.49 37.81 -15.95
CA ASP A 767 30.47 39.27 -15.86
C ASP A 767 30.26 39.80 -14.43
N GLY A 768 29.97 38.89 -13.48
CA GLY A 768 29.91 39.15 -12.05
C GLY A 768 28.50 39.42 -11.52
N ASP A 769 27.48 39.36 -12.37
CA ASP A 769 26.08 39.37 -11.96
C ASP A 769 25.41 38.00 -12.14
N MET A 770 24.36 37.79 -11.34
CA MET A 770 23.67 36.51 -11.30
C MET A 770 22.52 36.51 -12.31
N ASP A 771 22.54 35.54 -13.21
CA ASP A 771 21.50 35.25 -14.18
C ASP A 771 20.50 34.23 -13.63
N ILE A 772 19.31 34.17 -14.24
CA ILE A 772 18.21 33.33 -13.74
C ILE A 772 17.73 32.36 -14.82
N PHE A 773 17.69 31.08 -14.50
CA PHE A 773 16.91 30.10 -15.24
C PHE A 773 15.54 29.91 -14.58
N ALA A 774 14.46 29.97 -15.36
CA ALA A 774 13.11 29.62 -14.92
C ALA A 774 12.52 28.50 -15.79
N GLY A 775 12.14 27.40 -15.15
CA GLY A 775 11.56 26.21 -15.78
C GLY A 775 10.06 26.32 -15.97
N ASN A 776 9.56 25.88 -17.12
CA ASN A 776 8.13 25.89 -17.47
C ASN A 776 7.52 24.48 -17.30
N LEU A 777 6.42 24.37 -16.57
CA LEU A 777 5.77 23.12 -16.16
C LEU A 777 4.91 22.54 -17.28
N ALA A 778 3.71 23.06 -17.47
CA ALA A 778 2.73 22.51 -18.40
C ALA A 778 1.78 23.59 -18.92
N ASP A 779 1.19 23.34 -20.09
CA ASP A 779 0.09 24.15 -20.59
C ASP A 779 -1.22 23.78 -19.86
N ALA A 780 -1.89 24.79 -19.29
CA ALA A 780 -3.10 24.64 -18.49
C ALA A 780 -4.30 24.01 -19.20
N ILE A 781 -4.30 23.95 -20.54
CA ILE A 781 -5.34 23.30 -21.34
C ILE A 781 -4.82 22.18 -22.25
N ASN A 782 -3.51 22.07 -22.44
CA ASN A 782 -2.84 21.09 -23.32
C ASN A 782 -1.66 20.38 -22.63
N TYR A 783 -1.91 19.71 -21.50
CA TYR A 783 -0.90 18.92 -20.78
C TYR A 783 -0.23 17.88 -21.69
N GLY A 784 1.07 17.67 -21.48
CA GLY A 784 1.89 16.70 -22.21
C GLY A 784 2.54 17.24 -23.50
N LEU A 785 2.36 18.52 -23.82
CA LEU A 785 3.16 19.17 -24.85
C LEU A 785 4.46 19.73 -24.24
N PRO A 786 5.64 19.52 -24.85
CA PRO A 786 6.89 20.10 -24.36
C PRO A 786 6.86 21.63 -24.33
N GLN A 787 7.28 22.20 -23.20
CA GLN A 787 7.22 23.64 -22.95
C GLN A 787 8.57 24.32 -23.16
N THR A 788 8.53 25.61 -23.50
CA THR A 788 9.72 26.48 -23.56
C THR A 788 10.03 27.01 -22.18
N SER A 789 11.29 26.86 -21.75
CA SER A 789 11.82 27.47 -20.52
C SER A 789 12.68 28.70 -20.84
N PHE A 790 13.07 29.47 -19.83
CA PHE A 790 13.64 30.80 -20.03
C PHE A 790 14.94 30.97 -19.23
N LEU A 791 15.92 31.62 -19.86
CA LEU A 791 17.13 32.10 -19.22
C LEU A 791 17.13 33.62 -19.32
N TYR A 792 17.17 34.29 -18.18
CA TYR A 792 17.18 35.73 -18.03
C TYR A 792 18.59 36.21 -17.71
N LEU A 793 19.13 37.05 -18.58
CA LEU A 793 20.42 37.71 -18.42
C LEU A 793 20.23 39.01 -17.64
N ASN A 794 20.97 39.17 -16.55
CA ASN A 794 20.98 40.38 -15.74
C ASN A 794 21.91 41.44 -16.38
N ASP A 795 21.78 42.70 -15.95
CA ASP A 795 22.65 43.81 -16.37
C ASP A 795 23.47 44.41 -15.21
N GLY A 796 23.54 43.67 -14.11
CA GLY A 796 24.10 44.08 -12.83
C GLY A 796 23.32 45.17 -12.09
N LYS A 797 22.12 45.56 -12.55
CA LYS A 797 21.27 46.58 -11.89
C LYS A 797 19.86 46.06 -11.57
N GLY A 798 19.64 44.75 -11.72
CA GLY A 798 18.35 44.12 -11.50
C GLY A 798 17.40 44.30 -12.67
N HIS A 799 17.90 44.58 -13.88
CA HIS A 799 17.11 44.55 -15.10
C HIS A 799 17.49 43.34 -15.95
N PHE A 800 16.48 42.54 -16.28
CA PHE A 800 16.67 41.27 -16.96
C PHE A 800 16.22 41.32 -18.42
N SER A 801 16.94 40.58 -19.27
CA SER A 801 16.59 40.35 -20.67
C SER A 801 16.62 38.86 -21.00
N LEU A 802 15.86 38.41 -21.99
CA LEU A 802 15.87 36.99 -22.37
C LEU A 802 17.15 36.66 -23.16
N ALA A 803 17.82 35.58 -22.78
CA ALA A 803 18.90 34.99 -23.56
C ALA A 803 18.38 34.52 -24.93
N ASP A 804 19.19 34.73 -25.97
CA ASP A 804 18.87 34.24 -27.31
C ASP A 804 19.03 32.72 -27.42
N GLY A 805 18.28 32.09 -28.33
CA GLY A 805 18.31 30.65 -28.57
C GLY A 805 19.67 30.12 -29.05
N ASN A 806 20.54 31.00 -29.56
CA ASN A 806 21.93 30.65 -29.88
C ASN A 806 22.83 30.55 -28.64
N LYS A 807 22.49 31.21 -27.53
CA LYS A 807 23.18 31.02 -26.24
C LYS A 807 22.78 29.68 -25.62
N ILE A 808 21.49 29.38 -25.58
CA ILE A 808 20.98 28.13 -25.01
C ILE A 808 19.67 27.68 -25.68
N ALA A 809 19.60 26.40 -26.05
CA ALA A 809 18.43 25.83 -26.73
C ALA A 809 17.34 25.40 -25.74
N LEU A 810 16.52 26.37 -25.28
CA LEU A 810 15.44 26.16 -24.28
C LEU A 810 14.03 26.04 -24.87
N SER A 811 13.89 26.12 -26.20
CA SER A 811 12.60 25.95 -26.87
C SER A 811 12.11 24.50 -26.76
N GLN A 812 10.89 24.31 -26.25
CA GLN A 812 10.20 23.02 -26.18
C GLN A 812 11.04 21.89 -25.56
N ILE A 813 11.77 22.18 -24.48
CA ILE A 813 12.70 21.21 -23.87
C ILE A 813 12.01 20.12 -23.05
N GLY A 814 10.77 20.35 -22.60
CA GLY A 814 9.99 19.39 -21.84
C GLY A 814 9.06 20.07 -20.84
N MET A 815 8.51 19.30 -19.90
CA MET A 815 7.72 19.80 -18.78
C MET A 815 8.62 19.87 -17.56
N VAL A 816 9.32 20.99 -17.39
CA VAL A 816 10.40 21.13 -16.41
C VAL A 816 9.81 21.26 -15.01
N THR A 817 10.40 20.58 -14.04
CA THR A 817 10.00 20.62 -12.62
C THR A 817 11.15 21.00 -11.71
N ALA A 818 12.39 20.83 -12.16
CA ALA A 818 13.58 21.10 -11.36
C ALA A 818 14.76 21.52 -12.23
N ALA A 819 15.57 22.42 -11.68
CA ALA A 819 16.82 22.85 -12.28
C ALA A 819 17.86 23.19 -11.21
N ALA A 820 19.13 23.04 -11.54
CA ALA A 820 20.24 23.45 -10.70
C ALA A 820 21.46 23.82 -11.56
N PHE A 821 22.22 24.81 -11.12
CA PHE A 821 23.53 25.12 -11.71
C PHE A 821 24.64 24.44 -10.93
N THR A 822 25.61 23.86 -11.63
CA THR A 822 26.83 23.27 -11.06
C THR A 822 27.89 23.08 -12.13
N ASP A 823 29.16 23.13 -11.77
CA ASP A 823 30.26 22.77 -12.67
C ASP A 823 30.44 21.24 -12.69
N VAL A 824 29.83 20.56 -13.66
CA VAL A 824 29.85 19.08 -13.75
C VAL A 824 31.11 18.53 -14.41
N ASN A 825 31.90 19.41 -15.03
CA ASN A 825 33.05 19.04 -15.85
C ASN A 825 34.40 19.63 -15.33
N LYS A 826 34.34 20.41 -14.25
CA LYS A 826 35.46 21.07 -13.56
C LYS A 826 36.21 22.09 -14.42
N ASP A 827 35.53 22.78 -15.34
CA ASP A 827 36.11 23.86 -16.15
C ASP A 827 35.87 25.27 -15.60
N SER A 828 35.32 25.36 -14.37
CA SER A 828 34.95 26.59 -13.66
C SER A 828 33.80 27.38 -14.28
N TRP A 829 33.12 26.86 -15.31
CA TRP A 829 31.88 27.42 -15.81
C TRP A 829 30.68 26.69 -15.18
N GLN A 830 29.63 27.44 -14.83
CA GLN A 830 28.40 26.84 -14.32
C GLN A 830 27.63 26.17 -15.45
N ASP A 831 27.43 24.86 -15.35
CA ASP A 831 26.57 24.07 -16.24
C ASP A 831 25.15 24.02 -15.66
N LEU A 832 24.13 23.94 -16.52
CA LEU A 832 22.73 23.86 -16.09
C LEU A 832 22.22 22.41 -16.19
N VAL A 833 21.77 21.84 -15.07
CA VAL A 833 21.09 20.55 -15.02
C VAL A 833 19.59 20.79 -14.93
N VAL A 834 18.80 20.15 -15.79
CA VAL A 834 17.33 20.27 -15.88
C VAL A 834 16.70 18.89 -15.84
N ALA A 835 15.62 18.76 -15.07
CA ALA A 835 14.77 17.58 -15.05
C ALA A 835 13.28 17.96 -15.04
N GLY A 836 12.45 17.01 -15.43
CA GLY A 836 11.03 17.25 -15.62
C GLY A 836 10.24 15.98 -15.93
N GLU A 837 8.95 16.16 -16.19
CA GLU A 837 8.07 15.08 -16.59
C GLU A 837 8.20 14.76 -18.09
N TRP A 838 8.19 13.47 -18.40
CA TRP A 838 8.26 12.90 -19.75
C TRP A 838 9.49 13.35 -20.55
N MET A 839 10.58 13.65 -19.85
CA MET A 839 11.84 14.10 -20.44
C MET A 839 13.04 13.46 -19.74
N PRO A 840 14.20 13.35 -20.41
CA PRO A 840 15.42 12.91 -19.77
C PRO A 840 16.00 14.00 -18.86
N ILE A 841 16.73 13.59 -17.83
CA ILE A 841 17.62 14.51 -17.11
C ILE A 841 18.63 15.04 -18.14
N THR A 842 18.67 16.35 -18.29
CA THR A 842 19.40 17.03 -19.35
C THR A 842 20.41 17.99 -18.73
N VAL A 843 21.66 17.90 -19.17
CA VAL A 843 22.75 18.79 -18.79
C VAL A 843 23.04 19.71 -19.97
N PHE A 844 23.07 21.00 -19.73
CA PHE A 844 23.52 22.02 -20.66
C PHE A 844 24.92 22.43 -20.20
N ILE A 845 25.93 21.97 -20.93
CA ILE A 845 27.32 22.23 -20.63
C ILE A 845 27.68 23.63 -21.12
N ASN A 846 28.17 24.48 -20.24
CA ASN A 846 28.59 25.82 -20.55
C ASN A 846 29.97 25.81 -21.21
N LYS A 847 30.09 26.51 -22.33
CA LYS A 847 31.30 26.67 -23.13
C LYS A 847 31.58 28.15 -23.36
N GLY A 848 31.69 28.89 -22.26
CA GLY A 848 31.99 30.32 -22.26
C GLY A 848 30.77 31.18 -22.61
N GLY A 849 29.65 30.96 -21.92
CA GLY A 849 28.37 31.66 -22.12
C GLY A 849 27.48 31.09 -23.23
N ILE A 850 27.91 30.00 -23.87
CA ILE A 850 27.14 29.24 -24.88
C ILE A 850 26.99 27.80 -24.37
N PHE A 851 25.78 27.27 -24.40
CA PHE A 851 25.43 26.00 -23.79
C PHE A 851 25.22 24.89 -24.81
N GLU A 852 25.90 23.76 -24.60
CA GLU A 852 25.73 22.53 -25.37
C GLU A 852 24.85 21.53 -24.62
N LYS A 853 23.76 21.10 -25.25
CA LYS A 853 22.78 20.16 -24.65
C LYS A 853 23.28 18.71 -24.70
N GLN A 854 23.24 18.03 -23.57
CA GLN A 854 23.52 16.61 -23.41
C GLN A 854 22.49 15.95 -22.50
N ALA A 855 21.78 14.93 -22.97
CA ALA A 855 20.89 14.13 -22.12
C ALA A 855 21.68 13.02 -21.39
N ILE A 856 21.32 12.74 -20.14
CA ILE A 856 21.77 11.52 -19.44
C ILE A 856 21.05 10.34 -20.09
N PRO A 857 21.77 9.31 -20.60
CA PRO A 857 21.12 8.16 -21.22
C PRO A 857 20.18 7.41 -20.27
N ASN A 858 19.10 6.83 -20.80
CA ASN A 858 18.12 6.05 -20.04
C ASN A 858 17.60 6.80 -18.81
N SER A 859 17.28 8.09 -18.95
CA SER A 859 16.81 8.93 -17.84
C SER A 859 15.46 9.58 -18.10
N THR A 860 14.70 9.13 -19.12
CA THR A 860 13.35 9.68 -19.33
C THR A 860 12.42 9.24 -18.19
N GLY A 861 11.76 10.19 -17.53
CA GLY A 861 10.98 9.90 -16.32
C GLY A 861 10.02 11.02 -15.92
N TRP A 862 9.44 10.91 -14.72
CA TRP A 862 8.57 11.92 -14.10
C TRP A 862 9.29 12.63 -12.95
N TRP A 863 10.44 13.21 -13.27
CA TRP A 863 11.31 13.83 -12.27
C TRP A 863 10.63 15.03 -11.64
N GLN A 864 10.82 15.22 -10.34
CA GLN A 864 10.17 16.26 -9.54
C GLN A 864 11.17 17.16 -8.81
N THR A 865 12.39 16.69 -8.56
CA THR A 865 13.40 17.46 -7.82
C THR A 865 14.82 17.03 -8.16
N LEU A 866 15.77 17.94 -8.01
CA LEU A 866 17.20 17.73 -8.16
C LEU A 866 17.94 18.26 -6.93
N TYR A 867 18.94 17.52 -6.47
CA TYR A 867 19.87 17.97 -5.44
C TYR A 867 21.29 17.61 -5.85
N ILE A 868 22.14 18.64 -6.00
CA ILE A 868 23.51 18.48 -6.45
C ILE A 868 24.44 18.44 -5.25
N ASP A 869 25.29 17.41 -5.18
CA ASP A 869 26.30 17.25 -4.13
C ASP A 869 27.36 16.24 -4.60
N ASP A 870 28.48 16.17 -3.90
CA ASP A 870 29.45 15.08 -4.06
C ASP A 870 29.03 13.93 -3.15
N VAL A 871 28.05 13.12 -3.58
CA VAL A 871 27.31 12.23 -2.68
C VAL A 871 28.18 11.10 -2.14
N ASN A 872 29.14 10.62 -2.95
CA ASN A 872 30.05 9.54 -2.62
C ASN A 872 31.44 10.03 -2.16
N ARG A 873 31.67 11.35 -2.14
CA ARG A 873 32.92 11.98 -1.70
C ARG A 873 34.12 11.67 -2.59
N ASP A 874 33.90 11.47 -3.89
CA ASP A 874 34.97 11.30 -4.87
C ASP A 874 35.44 12.63 -5.47
N GLY A 875 34.83 13.74 -5.04
CA GLY A 875 35.13 15.11 -5.43
C GLY A 875 34.43 15.53 -6.71
N GLN A 876 33.49 14.76 -7.24
CA GLN A 876 32.73 15.07 -8.45
C GLN A 876 31.31 15.48 -8.10
N ALA A 877 30.68 16.30 -8.95
CA ALA A 877 29.28 16.64 -8.77
C ALA A 877 28.41 15.44 -9.16
N ASP A 878 27.58 14.97 -8.24
CA ASP A 878 26.55 13.97 -8.45
C ASP A 878 25.16 14.61 -8.36
N ILE A 879 24.14 13.88 -8.82
CA ILE A 879 22.76 14.34 -8.85
C ILE A 879 21.90 13.34 -8.09
N LEU A 880 21.30 13.74 -6.97
CA LEU A 880 20.11 13.06 -6.44
C LEU A 880 18.89 13.58 -7.20
N ALA A 881 18.15 12.68 -7.83
CA ALA A 881 16.99 12.99 -8.66
C ALA A 881 15.75 12.28 -8.12
N GLY A 882 14.76 13.06 -7.70
CA GLY A 882 13.49 12.56 -7.15
C GLY A 882 12.48 12.35 -8.26
N ASN A 883 11.78 11.22 -8.23
CA ASN A 883 10.87 10.78 -9.27
C ASN A 883 9.60 10.18 -8.61
N TRP A 884 8.69 9.62 -9.41
CA TRP A 884 7.36 9.17 -8.97
C TRP A 884 7.34 7.91 -8.06
N GLY A 885 8.44 7.16 -7.99
CA GLY A 885 8.54 5.91 -7.23
C GLY A 885 7.95 4.69 -7.95
N TRP A 886 7.83 3.58 -7.24
CA TRP A 886 7.41 2.27 -7.77
C TRP A 886 6.06 1.80 -7.25
N ASN A 887 5.54 2.40 -6.18
CA ASN A 887 4.27 2.04 -5.58
C ASN A 887 3.08 2.64 -6.33
N ASN A 888 2.93 2.31 -7.62
CA ASN A 888 1.89 2.84 -8.49
C ASN A 888 1.46 1.83 -9.56
N LYS A 889 0.29 2.04 -10.15
CA LYS A 889 -0.31 1.15 -11.18
C LYS A 889 0.45 1.19 -12.52
N PHE A 890 1.35 2.15 -12.74
CA PHE A 890 2.17 2.25 -13.95
C PHE A 890 3.44 1.40 -13.90
N TRP A 891 3.85 0.96 -12.70
CA TRP A 891 5.01 0.12 -12.47
C TRP A 891 4.63 -1.31 -12.08
N SER A 892 3.66 -1.48 -11.18
CA SER A 892 3.30 -2.80 -10.64
C SER A 892 2.88 -3.80 -11.73
N GLY A 893 3.65 -4.88 -11.82
CA GLY A 893 3.47 -5.96 -12.81
C GLY A 893 3.70 -5.54 -14.27
N LYS A 894 4.32 -4.38 -14.54
CA LYS A 894 4.52 -3.86 -15.90
C LYS A 894 5.93 -4.15 -16.42
N ASP A 895 6.05 -4.40 -17.72
CA ASP A 895 7.29 -4.86 -18.37
C ASP A 895 7.82 -3.91 -19.46
N GLY A 896 7.32 -2.67 -19.50
CA GLY A 896 7.73 -1.66 -20.46
C GLY A 896 7.43 -0.24 -19.98
N PRO A 897 7.84 0.77 -20.75
CA PRO A 897 7.73 2.16 -20.33
C PRO A 897 6.28 2.65 -20.34
N VAL A 898 6.03 3.68 -19.55
CA VAL A 898 4.78 4.44 -19.62
C VAL A 898 4.84 5.36 -20.84
N LYS A 899 3.73 5.48 -21.55
CA LYS A 899 3.62 6.40 -22.69
C LYS A 899 2.42 7.30 -22.57
N LEU A 900 2.58 8.52 -23.08
CA LEU A 900 1.50 9.48 -23.22
C LEU A 900 1.39 9.90 -24.69
N TYR A 901 0.19 9.73 -25.24
CA TYR A 901 -0.18 10.23 -26.56
C TYR A 901 -1.00 11.51 -26.37
N VAL A 902 -0.57 12.60 -27.00
CA VAL A 902 -1.27 13.89 -26.94
C VAL A 902 -1.66 14.30 -28.35
N GLY A 903 -2.96 14.48 -28.60
CA GLY A 903 -3.44 14.84 -29.93
C GLY A 903 -4.89 15.28 -29.95
N ASP A 904 -5.27 16.03 -30.99
CA ASP A 904 -6.65 16.32 -31.35
C ASP A 904 -7.19 15.20 -32.25
N TYR A 905 -7.72 14.15 -31.62
CA TYR A 905 -8.15 12.94 -32.31
C TYR A 905 -9.50 13.07 -33.01
N ASP A 906 -10.33 14.03 -32.61
CA ASP A 906 -11.66 14.21 -33.15
C ASP A 906 -11.83 15.44 -34.05
N LEU A 907 -10.75 16.22 -34.23
CA LEU A 907 -10.66 17.46 -35.00
C LEU A 907 -11.53 18.57 -34.43
N SER A 908 -11.68 18.60 -33.10
CA SER A 908 -12.44 19.62 -32.36
C SER A 908 -11.62 20.87 -32.03
N GLY A 909 -10.30 20.81 -32.19
CA GLY A 909 -9.34 21.81 -31.72
C GLY A 909 -8.92 21.62 -30.26
N ARG A 910 -9.40 20.58 -29.56
CA ARG A 910 -9.02 20.24 -28.19
C ARG A 910 -8.13 19.00 -28.21
N VAL A 911 -6.96 19.07 -27.59
CA VAL A 911 -6.11 17.89 -27.43
C VAL A 911 -6.61 17.00 -26.29
N SER A 912 -6.37 15.70 -26.39
CA SER A 912 -6.64 14.72 -25.33
C SER A 912 -5.36 13.94 -25.00
N GLN A 913 -5.22 13.60 -23.72
CA GLN A 913 -4.14 12.82 -23.16
C GLN A 913 -4.57 11.35 -23.09
N LEU A 914 -3.86 10.46 -23.79
CA LEU A 914 -4.12 9.03 -23.74
C LEU A 914 -2.88 8.32 -23.21
N MET A 915 -2.96 7.84 -21.98
CA MET A 915 -1.89 7.08 -21.33
C MET A 915 -1.97 5.60 -21.60
N SER A 916 -0.81 4.95 -21.63
CA SER A 916 -0.70 3.49 -21.74
C SER A 916 0.41 2.92 -20.86
N TYR A 917 0.23 1.67 -20.44
CA TYR A 917 1.28 0.81 -19.88
C TYR A 917 1.53 -0.40 -20.78
N THR A 918 2.64 -1.10 -20.54
CA THR A 918 2.96 -2.36 -21.21
C THR A 918 2.80 -3.53 -20.23
N LEU A 919 2.10 -4.57 -20.67
CA LEU A 919 1.89 -5.81 -19.94
C LEU A 919 2.11 -6.98 -20.91
N HIS A 920 3.01 -7.90 -20.56
CA HIS A 920 3.41 -9.05 -21.38
C HIS A 920 3.78 -8.66 -22.82
N GLY A 921 4.52 -7.56 -22.97
CA GLY A 921 4.96 -7.00 -24.24
C GLY A 921 3.88 -6.35 -25.11
N LYS A 922 2.64 -6.21 -24.60
CA LYS A 922 1.53 -5.52 -25.27
C LYS A 922 1.18 -4.22 -24.56
N GLU A 923 0.89 -3.20 -25.34
CA GLU A 923 0.54 -1.87 -24.85
C GLU A 923 -0.99 -1.74 -24.72
N TYR A 924 -1.46 -1.30 -23.55
CA TYR A 924 -2.90 -1.15 -23.25
C TYR A 924 -3.20 0.26 -22.74
N PRO A 925 -4.40 0.82 -23.04
CA PRO A 925 -4.82 2.08 -22.43
C PRO A 925 -4.84 1.97 -20.90
N PHE A 926 -4.45 3.02 -20.19
CA PHE A 926 -4.46 3.01 -18.72
C PHE A 926 -5.88 3.02 -18.13
N LEU A 927 -6.75 3.90 -18.63
CA LEU A 927 -8.11 4.06 -18.13
C LEU A 927 -9.10 3.09 -18.77
N ALA A 928 -10.27 2.93 -18.15
CA ALA A 928 -11.36 2.13 -18.69
C ALA A 928 -12.14 2.87 -19.78
N LYS A 929 -13.00 2.15 -20.49
CA LYS A 929 -13.74 2.63 -21.67
C LYS A 929 -14.49 3.94 -21.41
N ASP A 930 -15.19 4.09 -20.28
CA ASP A 930 -16.05 5.25 -20.03
C ASP A 930 -15.26 6.55 -19.82
N GLU A 931 -14.12 6.45 -19.12
CA GLU A 931 -13.24 7.59 -18.90
C GLU A 931 -12.70 8.13 -20.22
N VAL A 932 -12.30 7.23 -21.12
CA VAL A 932 -11.78 7.57 -22.45
C VAL A 932 -12.90 8.01 -23.42
N GLU A 933 -14.07 7.38 -23.38
CA GLU A 933 -15.20 7.71 -24.27
C GLU A 933 -15.76 9.10 -23.99
N ARG A 934 -15.75 9.56 -22.73
CA ARG A 934 -16.34 10.83 -22.34
C ARG A 934 -15.77 12.05 -23.12
N PRO A 935 -14.43 12.24 -23.21
CA PRO A 935 -13.84 13.26 -24.07
C PRO A 935 -13.76 12.86 -25.54
N LEU A 936 -13.84 11.56 -25.88
CA LEU A 936 -13.79 11.05 -27.27
C LEU A 936 -15.06 10.24 -27.66
N PRO A 937 -16.25 10.87 -27.77
CA PRO A 937 -17.52 10.14 -27.95
C PRO A 937 -17.62 9.29 -29.23
N LYS A 938 -16.73 9.54 -30.21
CA LYS A 938 -16.64 8.71 -31.43
C LYS A 938 -16.31 7.25 -31.11
N LEU A 939 -15.61 6.98 -30.00
CA LEU A 939 -15.25 5.64 -29.55
C LEU A 939 -16.48 4.74 -29.34
N ARG A 940 -17.62 5.32 -28.92
CA ARG A 940 -18.89 4.62 -28.73
C ARG A 940 -19.43 3.94 -29.99
N LYS A 941 -19.08 4.45 -31.18
CA LYS A 941 -19.52 3.85 -32.46
C LYS A 941 -18.81 2.54 -32.76
N HIS A 942 -17.69 2.30 -32.09
CA HIS A 942 -16.78 1.19 -32.29
C HIS A 942 -16.88 0.15 -31.16
N TYR A 943 -17.06 0.63 -29.93
CA TYR A 943 -17.21 -0.19 -28.73
C TYR A 943 -18.46 0.23 -27.97
N LEU A 944 -19.53 -0.57 -28.07
CA LEU A 944 -20.78 -0.33 -27.36
C LEU A 944 -20.75 -0.92 -25.94
N LEU A 945 -20.11 -2.08 -25.81
CA LEU A 945 -19.94 -2.84 -24.58
C LEU A 945 -18.52 -2.68 -24.01
N TYR A 946 -18.35 -2.83 -22.69
CA TYR A 946 -17.01 -2.80 -22.08
C TYR A 946 -16.19 -4.02 -22.52
N THR A 947 -16.83 -5.18 -22.64
CA THR A 947 -16.23 -6.42 -23.15
C THR A 947 -15.69 -6.33 -24.58
N GLU A 948 -16.14 -5.36 -25.38
CA GLU A 948 -15.59 -5.12 -26.72
C GLU A 948 -14.31 -4.27 -26.67
N TYR A 949 -14.14 -3.44 -25.64
CA TYR A 949 -12.96 -2.59 -25.40
C TYR A 949 -11.88 -3.31 -24.60
N ALA A 950 -12.29 -4.13 -23.64
CA ALA A 950 -11.42 -4.89 -22.75
C ALA A 950 -10.53 -5.87 -23.52
N GLY A 951 -9.25 -5.98 -23.16
CA GLY A 951 -8.27 -6.85 -23.81
C GLY A 951 -7.72 -6.30 -25.11
N VAL A 952 -8.17 -5.13 -25.58
CA VAL A 952 -7.79 -4.58 -26.88
C VAL A 952 -6.53 -3.72 -26.74
N PRO A 953 -5.45 -4.02 -27.48
CA PRO A 953 -4.22 -3.21 -27.44
C PRO A 953 -4.45 -1.75 -27.85
N MET A 954 -3.67 -0.85 -27.27
CA MET A 954 -3.74 0.61 -27.40
C MET A 954 -3.92 1.08 -28.85
N LYS A 955 -3.16 0.54 -29.81
CA LYS A 955 -3.27 0.92 -31.23
C LYS A 955 -4.59 0.53 -31.88
N GLU A 956 -5.13 -0.62 -31.49
CA GLU A 956 -6.36 -1.17 -32.06
C GLU A 956 -7.59 -0.43 -31.54
N VAL A 957 -7.59 -0.08 -30.23
CA VAL A 957 -8.65 0.72 -29.58
C VAL A 957 -8.94 2.01 -30.34
N PHE A 958 -7.91 2.67 -30.85
CA PHE A 958 -8.06 3.97 -31.49
C PHE A 958 -8.03 3.92 -33.02
N TYR A 959 -8.08 2.74 -33.64
CA TYR A 959 -8.20 2.59 -35.10
C TYR A 959 -7.19 3.43 -35.91
N GLY A 960 -5.96 3.56 -35.40
CA GLY A 960 -4.90 4.36 -36.01
C GLY A 960 -4.97 5.87 -35.76
N TRP A 961 -5.91 6.40 -34.96
CA TRP A 961 -5.94 7.82 -34.58
C TRP A 961 -4.64 8.23 -33.89
N ILE A 962 -4.13 7.36 -33.01
CA ILE A 962 -2.88 7.61 -32.28
C ILE A 962 -1.62 7.46 -33.14
N ASP A 963 -1.69 6.81 -34.32
CA ASP A 963 -0.51 6.68 -35.21
C ASP A 963 -0.12 8.03 -35.85
N THR A 964 -0.97 9.05 -35.72
CA THR A 964 -0.71 10.41 -36.20
C THR A 964 0.16 11.24 -35.25
N VAL A 965 0.36 10.77 -34.01
CA VAL A 965 1.13 11.48 -32.99
C VAL A 965 2.26 10.61 -32.45
N LYS A 966 3.39 11.23 -32.13
CA LYS A 966 4.51 10.54 -31.49
C LYS A 966 4.28 10.55 -29.97
N PRO A 967 4.30 9.39 -29.30
CA PRO A 967 4.19 9.39 -27.85
C PRO A 967 5.43 9.99 -27.19
N ILE A 968 5.23 10.64 -26.06
CA ILE A 968 6.29 10.91 -25.09
C ILE A 968 6.37 9.72 -24.12
N ILE A 969 7.58 9.43 -23.63
CA ILE A 969 7.90 8.17 -22.96
C ILE A 969 8.57 8.47 -21.62
N ALA A 970 8.16 7.74 -20.59
CA ALA A 970 8.87 7.65 -19.32
C ALA A 970 9.39 6.22 -19.16
N GLU A 971 10.70 6.04 -19.32
CA GLU A 971 11.39 4.76 -19.11
C GLU A 971 11.56 4.43 -17.62
N ARG A 972 11.55 5.45 -16.75
CA ARG A 972 11.81 5.30 -15.32
C ARG A 972 10.86 6.14 -14.49
N LEU A 973 10.31 5.50 -13.46
CA LEU A 973 9.59 6.17 -12.37
C LEU A 973 10.40 6.17 -11.07
N GLY A 974 11.45 5.35 -10.97
CA GLY A 974 12.31 5.30 -9.78
C GLY A 974 13.18 6.56 -9.61
N SER A 975 13.27 7.01 -8.36
CA SER A 975 14.23 8.02 -7.90
C SER A 975 15.64 7.45 -7.97
N ALA A 976 16.63 8.31 -8.18
CA ALA A 976 17.97 7.85 -8.51
C ALA A 976 19.07 8.77 -7.98
N VAL A 977 20.26 8.19 -7.86
CA VAL A 977 21.52 8.93 -7.85
C VAL A 977 22.17 8.82 -9.23
N CYS A 978 22.60 9.95 -9.80
CA CYS A 978 23.41 9.99 -11.01
C CYS A 978 24.83 10.37 -10.61
N LEU A 979 25.74 9.41 -10.69
CA LEU A 979 27.14 9.56 -10.29
C LEU A 979 27.96 10.19 -11.41
N GLY A 980 28.59 11.32 -11.14
CA GLY A 980 29.36 12.10 -12.10
C GLY A 980 30.74 11.51 -12.38
N ASN A 981 31.25 11.74 -13.60
CA ASN A 981 32.61 11.38 -14.00
C ASN A 981 33.56 12.59 -14.13
N GLY A 982 33.12 13.77 -13.68
CA GLY A 982 33.90 15.00 -13.70
C GLY A 982 34.21 15.51 -15.11
N LYS A 983 33.54 14.97 -16.13
CA LYS A 983 33.63 15.36 -17.54
C LYS A 983 32.25 15.67 -18.14
N GLY A 984 31.25 15.88 -17.28
CA GLY A 984 29.86 16.10 -17.68
C GLY A 984 29.08 14.85 -18.12
N SER A 985 29.55 13.63 -17.81
CA SER A 985 28.75 12.40 -18.01
C SER A 985 28.43 11.72 -16.68
N PHE A 986 27.32 10.97 -16.65
CA PHE A 986 26.78 10.39 -15.43
C PHE A 986 26.41 8.91 -15.58
N THR A 987 26.53 8.16 -14.49
CA THR A 987 25.99 6.80 -14.35
C THR A 987 24.81 6.82 -13.40
N ILE A 988 23.63 6.38 -13.87
CA ILE A 988 22.40 6.39 -13.07
C ILE A 988 22.23 5.08 -12.29
N GLN A 989 21.91 5.19 -11.00
CA GLN A 989 21.63 4.10 -10.07
C GLN A 989 20.33 4.41 -9.31
N ASN A 990 19.43 3.43 -9.21
CA ASN A 990 18.19 3.60 -8.42
C ASN A 990 18.48 3.73 -6.93
N LEU A 991 17.63 4.49 -6.23
CA LEU A 991 17.52 4.36 -4.79
C LEU A 991 16.90 2.99 -4.42
N PRO A 992 17.16 2.46 -3.21
CA PRO A 992 16.52 1.23 -2.71
C PRO A 992 15.00 1.34 -2.66
N ALA A 993 14.29 0.20 -2.69
CA ALA A 993 12.83 0.15 -2.77
C ALA A 993 12.12 0.89 -1.62
N GLN A 994 12.72 0.91 -0.43
CA GLN A 994 12.21 1.63 0.75
C GLN A 994 12.06 3.14 0.49
N LEU A 995 12.88 3.71 -0.40
CA LEU A 995 12.86 5.11 -0.82
C LEU A 995 12.05 5.33 -2.12
N GLN A 996 11.21 4.36 -2.50
CA GLN A 996 10.40 4.35 -3.71
C GLN A 996 8.90 4.16 -3.45
N ALA A 997 8.47 4.33 -2.20
CA ALA A 997 7.10 4.09 -1.77
C ALA A 997 6.10 5.18 -2.22
N ALA A 998 6.59 6.36 -2.60
CA ALA A 998 5.78 7.44 -3.19
C ALA A 998 6.67 8.41 -4.00
N PRO A 999 6.09 9.39 -4.72
CA PRO A 999 6.86 10.43 -5.40
C PRO A 999 7.72 11.25 -4.45
N VAL A 1000 8.95 11.57 -4.86
CA VAL A 1000 9.94 12.33 -4.08
C VAL A 1000 10.05 13.76 -4.59
N PHE A 1001 9.77 14.74 -3.74
CA PHE A 1001 9.78 16.18 -4.07
C PHE A 1001 10.90 16.98 -3.41
N ALA A 1002 11.56 16.42 -2.39
CA ALA A 1002 12.60 17.11 -1.64
C ALA A 1002 13.74 16.19 -1.22
N PHE A 1003 14.97 16.72 -1.31
CA PHE A 1003 16.15 16.19 -0.65
C PHE A 1003 16.82 17.29 0.16
N GLN A 1004 17.45 16.92 1.27
CA GLN A 1004 18.26 17.85 2.05
C GLN A 1004 19.45 17.13 2.69
N LYS A 1005 20.67 17.61 2.43
CA LYS A 1005 21.88 17.12 3.12
C LYS A 1005 21.82 17.46 4.61
N ILE A 1006 22.16 16.48 5.44
CA ILE A 1006 22.32 16.62 6.88
C ILE A 1006 23.80 16.65 7.22
N ALA A 1007 24.21 17.69 7.95
CA ALA A 1007 25.59 17.82 8.39
C ALA A 1007 25.98 16.64 9.32
N SER A 1008 27.05 15.94 8.96
CA SER A 1008 27.60 14.83 9.74
C SER A 1008 29.11 15.00 9.89
N SER A 1009 29.64 14.50 11.01
CA SER A 1009 31.07 14.39 11.25
C SER A 1009 31.68 13.10 10.67
N ASP A 1010 30.85 12.22 10.14
CA ASP A 1010 31.22 10.86 9.70
C ASP A 1010 31.85 10.83 8.30
N SER A 1011 32.36 9.66 7.92
CA SER A 1011 32.91 9.35 6.59
C SER A 1011 31.86 9.23 5.48
N GLU A 1012 30.57 9.38 5.76
CA GLU A 1012 29.45 9.21 4.81
C GLU A 1012 28.60 10.50 4.73
N ASN A 1013 28.08 10.82 3.54
CA ASN A 1013 27.10 11.90 3.42
C ASN A 1013 25.71 11.36 3.73
N ASN A 1014 24.93 12.17 4.45
CA ASN A 1014 23.61 11.81 4.92
C ASN A 1014 22.58 12.79 4.35
N TYR A 1015 21.41 12.29 4.00
CA TYR A 1015 20.35 13.03 3.34
C TYR A 1015 18.99 12.68 3.93
N LEU A 1016 18.11 13.67 3.97
CA LEU A 1016 16.69 13.46 4.10
C LEU A 1016 16.03 13.40 2.72
N LEU A 1017 14.99 12.60 2.60
CA LEU A 1017 14.09 12.50 1.46
C LEU A 1017 12.65 12.70 1.93
N GLY A 1018 11.89 13.54 1.23
CA GLY A 1018 10.47 13.76 1.51
C GLY A 1018 9.63 13.85 0.23
N GLY A 1019 8.37 13.47 0.34
CA GLY A 1019 7.48 13.37 -0.81
C GLY A 1019 6.00 13.18 -0.47
N ASN A 1020 5.35 12.28 -1.20
CA ASN A 1020 3.91 12.02 -1.27
C ASN A 1020 3.15 12.95 -2.22
N PHE A 1021 2.08 12.42 -2.83
CA PHE A 1021 1.23 13.16 -3.76
C PHE A 1021 -0.22 12.66 -3.68
N PHE A 1022 -1.17 13.53 -3.36
CA PHE A 1022 -2.56 13.15 -3.05
C PHE A 1022 -3.56 13.49 -4.15
N ASP A 1023 -3.23 14.43 -5.03
CA ASP A 1023 -4.16 15.07 -5.97
C ASP A 1023 -4.28 14.25 -7.28
N VAL A 1024 -4.78 13.02 -7.12
CA VAL A 1024 -5.05 12.06 -8.19
C VAL A 1024 -6.47 11.51 -8.12
N ILE A 1025 -6.94 10.91 -9.20
CA ILE A 1025 -8.24 10.23 -9.22
C ILE A 1025 -8.24 8.98 -8.32
N PRO A 1026 -9.40 8.58 -7.76
CA PRO A 1026 -9.51 7.39 -6.93
C PRO A 1026 -9.04 6.09 -7.61
N TYR A 1027 -9.14 6.01 -8.94
CA TYR A 1027 -8.62 4.88 -9.72
C TYR A 1027 -7.12 4.65 -9.51
N GLU A 1028 -6.31 5.70 -9.37
CA GLU A 1028 -4.88 5.55 -9.12
C GLU A 1028 -4.59 5.16 -7.67
N GLY A 1029 -5.34 5.76 -6.75
CA GLY A 1029 -5.00 5.77 -5.33
C GLY A 1029 -3.98 6.85 -5.01
N ARG A 1030 -4.14 7.55 -3.87
CA ARG A 1030 -3.17 8.55 -3.44
C ARG A 1030 -1.82 7.91 -3.16
N TYR A 1031 -0.75 8.66 -3.37
CA TYR A 1031 0.62 8.25 -3.05
C TYR A 1031 1.00 8.80 -1.68
N ASP A 1032 0.78 8.03 -0.62
CA ASP A 1032 0.93 8.47 0.77
C ASP A 1032 1.79 7.52 1.64
N ALA A 1033 2.57 6.64 1.01
CA ALA A 1033 3.32 5.59 1.68
C ALA A 1033 4.79 5.97 2.00
N GLN A 1034 5.29 7.13 1.54
CA GLN A 1034 6.67 7.54 1.81
C GLN A 1034 6.74 8.43 3.07
N PRO A 1035 7.25 7.92 4.20
CA PRO A 1035 7.58 8.78 5.33
C PRO A 1035 8.75 9.71 4.98
N LEU A 1036 8.98 10.72 5.81
CA LEU A 1036 10.23 11.50 5.76
C LEU A 1036 11.38 10.58 6.17
N ASP A 1037 12.27 10.29 5.24
CA ASP A 1037 13.26 9.24 5.39
C ASP A 1037 14.69 9.77 5.45
N PHE A 1038 15.57 9.03 6.13
CA PHE A 1038 16.95 9.41 6.39
C PHE A 1038 17.90 8.34 5.88
N PHE A 1039 18.77 8.67 4.91
CA PHE A 1039 19.64 7.69 4.26
C PHE A 1039 21.07 8.22 4.08
N SER A 1040 22.02 7.31 3.85
CA SER A 1040 23.41 7.64 3.56
C SER A 1040 23.91 7.03 2.25
N VAL A 1041 24.91 7.68 1.66
CA VAL A 1041 25.68 7.16 0.53
C VAL A 1041 27.16 7.07 0.93
N ASP A 1042 27.75 5.90 0.74
CA ASP A 1042 29.16 5.68 1.04
C ASP A 1042 30.07 5.88 -0.18
N SER A 1043 31.39 5.89 0.07
CA SER A 1043 32.40 6.07 -0.98
C SER A 1043 32.53 4.91 -1.97
N LYS A 1044 31.69 3.87 -1.84
CA LYS A 1044 31.58 2.74 -2.77
C LYS A 1044 30.22 2.75 -3.48
N ASN A 1045 29.49 3.87 -3.41
CA ASN A 1045 28.16 4.07 -4.00
C ASN A 1045 27.09 3.15 -3.41
N ARG A 1046 27.30 2.63 -2.19
CA ARG A 1046 26.27 1.88 -1.48
C ARG A 1046 25.34 2.86 -0.78
N ILE A 1047 24.05 2.62 -0.93
CA ILE A 1047 22.97 3.42 -0.34
C ILE A 1047 22.41 2.63 0.82
N ALA A 1048 22.37 3.24 2.00
CA ALA A 1048 21.82 2.63 3.21
C ALA A 1048 20.72 3.51 3.79
N ASP A 1049 19.58 2.90 4.06
CA ASP A 1049 18.45 3.54 4.71
C ASP A 1049 18.57 3.46 6.24
N HIS A 1050 18.21 4.53 6.95
CA HIS A 1050 18.39 4.70 8.40
C HIS A 1050 17.13 5.30 9.06
N PRO A 1051 15.99 4.59 9.04
CA PRO A 1051 14.70 5.12 9.47
C PRO A 1051 14.73 5.67 10.91
N GLN A 1052 14.05 6.79 11.12
CA GLN A 1052 13.95 7.50 12.41
C GLN A 1052 12.52 7.51 12.91
N GLN A 1053 12.22 6.83 14.02
CA GLN A 1053 10.86 6.69 14.59
C GLN A 1053 10.05 7.99 14.62
N ASN A 1054 10.67 9.10 15.04
CA ASN A 1054 10.00 10.39 15.16
C ASN A 1054 9.68 11.09 13.81
N LEU A 1055 10.20 10.58 12.69
CA LEU A 1055 9.92 11.04 11.32
C LEU A 1055 8.93 10.13 10.59
N LEU A 1056 8.87 8.85 10.96
CA LEU A 1056 8.04 7.84 10.29
C LEU A 1056 6.53 8.13 10.40
N ASN A 1057 6.11 8.80 11.48
CA ASN A 1057 4.72 9.18 11.71
C ASN A 1057 4.30 10.47 10.98
N LEU A 1058 5.21 11.09 10.22
CA LEU A 1058 4.90 12.34 9.54
C LEU A 1058 3.96 12.09 8.35
N LYS A 1059 2.71 12.53 8.48
CA LYS A 1059 1.71 12.51 7.42
C LYS A 1059 1.77 13.79 6.59
N GLY A 1060 1.42 13.70 5.30
CA GLY A 1060 1.23 14.85 4.42
C GLY A 1060 2.13 14.86 3.19
N GLN A 1061 1.97 15.89 2.37
CA GLN A 1061 2.69 16.07 1.10
C GLN A 1061 3.88 16.99 1.31
N ILE A 1062 5.08 16.45 1.49
CA ILE A 1062 6.31 17.23 1.64
C ILE A 1062 6.73 17.76 0.27
N ARG A 1063 7.01 19.07 0.20
CA ARG A 1063 7.37 19.76 -1.06
C ARG A 1063 8.75 20.39 -1.01
N ASP A 1064 9.23 20.71 0.19
CA ASP A 1064 10.58 21.21 0.38
C ASP A 1064 11.12 20.90 1.78
N ILE A 1065 12.44 20.80 1.89
CA ILE A 1065 13.15 20.65 3.15
C ILE A 1065 14.37 21.57 3.08
N LYS A 1066 14.52 22.47 4.06
CA LYS A 1066 15.68 23.38 4.15
C LYS A 1066 16.30 23.36 5.53
N SER A 1067 17.61 23.63 5.60
CA SER A 1067 18.30 23.91 6.85
C SER A 1067 18.29 25.42 7.12
N LEU A 1068 18.04 25.80 8.36
CA LEU A 1068 18.06 27.17 8.86
C LEU A 1068 19.09 27.29 9.98
N ARG A 1069 20.00 28.24 9.88
CA ARG A 1069 20.85 28.69 10.98
C ARG A 1069 20.04 29.62 11.89
N THR A 1070 19.73 29.14 13.10
CA THR A 1070 18.94 29.91 14.07
C THR A 1070 19.76 30.35 15.27
N ALA A 1071 19.23 31.30 16.04
CA ALA A 1071 19.79 31.73 17.31
C ALA A 1071 19.91 30.57 18.33
N LYS A 1072 19.22 29.45 18.09
CA LYS A 1072 19.22 28.23 18.91
C LYS A 1072 20.01 27.07 18.28
N GLY A 1073 20.72 27.31 17.18
CA GLY A 1073 21.44 26.30 16.40
C GLY A 1073 20.76 25.97 15.07
N ASN A 1074 21.25 24.95 14.38
CA ASN A 1074 20.68 24.55 13.09
C ASN A 1074 19.34 23.82 13.30
N VAL A 1075 18.37 24.19 12.49
CA VAL A 1075 17.01 23.63 12.49
C VAL A 1075 16.63 23.29 11.06
N LEU A 1076 15.97 22.16 10.85
CA LEU A 1076 15.31 21.86 9.59
C LEU A 1076 13.91 22.44 9.59
N VAL A 1077 13.53 23.02 8.47
CA VAL A 1077 12.13 23.34 8.17
C VAL A 1077 11.66 22.42 7.05
N VAL A 1078 10.50 21.79 7.27
CA VAL A 1078 9.83 20.90 6.31
C VAL A 1078 8.54 21.59 5.88
N ALA A 1079 8.42 21.84 4.58
CA ALA A 1079 7.25 22.49 3.98
C ALA A 1079 6.27 21.45 3.44
N GLN A 1080 5.01 21.58 3.84
CA GLN A 1080 3.95 20.67 3.44
C GLN A 1080 2.88 21.37 2.60
N ASN A 1081 2.45 20.74 1.52
CA ASN A 1081 1.26 21.19 0.80
C ASN A 1081 0.02 21.04 1.69
N ASN A 1082 -0.79 22.09 1.72
CA ASN A 1082 -2.02 22.21 2.50
C ASN A 1082 -1.84 21.86 4.00
N GLY A 1083 -0.67 22.18 4.55
CA GLY A 1083 -0.28 21.83 5.91
C GLY A 1083 0.63 22.88 6.57
N PRO A 1084 0.95 22.72 7.86
CA PRO A 1084 1.85 23.60 8.58
C PRO A 1084 3.30 23.43 8.13
N LEU A 1085 4.15 24.42 8.44
CA LEU A 1085 5.60 24.24 8.44
C LEU A 1085 6.01 23.46 9.69
N LEU A 1086 6.85 22.44 9.53
CA LEU A 1086 7.36 21.64 10.64
C LEU A 1086 8.83 21.92 10.86
N PHE A 1087 9.24 22.00 12.14
CA PHE A 1087 10.60 22.36 12.53
C PHE A 1087 11.24 21.25 13.35
N TYR A 1088 12.48 20.88 13.01
CA TYR A 1088 13.23 19.85 13.71
C TYR A 1088 14.64 20.33 14.04
N LYS A 1089 15.01 20.27 15.31
CA LYS A 1089 16.43 20.35 15.73
C LYS A 1089 17.11 19.03 15.45
N TYR A 1090 18.37 19.08 15.07
CA TYR A 1090 19.23 17.90 14.93
C TYR A 1090 20.64 18.22 15.39
N ASN A 1091 21.32 17.24 15.98
CA ASN A 1091 22.72 17.36 16.37
C ASN A 1091 23.64 16.90 15.24
N LEU A 1092 24.92 17.28 15.29
CA LEU A 1092 25.94 16.67 14.45
C LEU A 1092 25.94 15.16 14.70
N ILE A 1093 25.76 14.39 13.62
CA ILE A 1093 25.75 12.94 13.69
C ILE A 1093 27.18 12.47 13.99
N HIS A 1094 27.32 11.76 15.10
CA HIS A 1094 28.53 11.06 15.54
C HIS A 1094 28.13 9.59 15.72
N LYS A 1095 28.74 8.66 14.97
CA LYS A 1095 28.53 7.21 15.17
C LYS A 1095 28.92 6.74 16.56
#